data_AF-A0A8H2WF83-F1
#
_entry.id   AF-A0A8H2WF83-F1
#
_cell.length_a   1.000
_cell.length_b   1.000
_cell.length_c   1.000
_cell.angle_alpha   90.00
_cell.angle_beta   90.00
_cell.angle_gamma   90.00
#
_symmetry.space_group_name_H-M   'P 1'
#
loop_
_entity.id
_entity.type
_entity.pdbx_description
1 polymer ?
#
loop_
_entity_poly.entity_id
_entity_poly.type
_entity_poly.pdbx_seq_one_letter_code
_entity_poly.pdbx_strand_id
1 'polypeptide(L)'
;MSALFRRSAFNLARTISVPARTAVVRPAFAVRSYAAASGLSKDDILVRVMDVMKSFEKVDAAKLTASSSFTEDLGLDSLDAVEAVMAIEEEFSIEIPDAEADEIKNVQQAVDYIANTPEAPNKFGVYRLSDQSSHLHFSSASLSRIVYHLHFFFLFLFSYMPISPPDPVEIVLGSREWLVSLAEDVENWLTKSLGVSSKSHSVRAVSLLFASGALLYFWRLRPHRRSIGARPPIVSHWIPWLGSALQVQRDPDALFWRAHRELGPVFGVKSFGSVVYYIADTDLINSVYKQTSVFSGSPMQATFLNTVFDMRMEIITGPHAGIFGDMLASKNRHISPVNVHNLVSTFISHTRALVSRLHSGSMQLEELVTLMQKADCAMLFGSSFDFGAIASAFEKFDRGVVNLAINFPLIFMRQTTAARSQLLGQLTKYFERGAREDASQQLKDFVDLAKSAEWTERDTASFALGMMWPLLANAPWAVWWLLVYHLHRARGLEPILEEVKQVVQSGRDLVEVVRDSSATPYLDASINETIRIASDSFSVRWVPPSPTPARLGTFLFKGGDQIICKMRGVHMDPNVYAQPEVFEPRRFAGGKEDVRGRFFPFGGGFSICEGRHLALSQIKAFLIIFLSEFDLSLVDSQSMIPKFSPSNRGFGMIRPVGGVEVKIARRKL
;
A
#
# COMPACT_ATOMS: atom_id res chain seq x y z
N MET A 1 -58.93 71.64 -28.17
CA MET A 1 -58.02 70.78 -27.39
C MET A 1 -58.80 69.54 -27.01
N SER A 2 -58.49 68.47 -27.72
CA SER A 2 -59.42 67.46 -28.21
C SER A 2 -59.48 66.22 -27.32
N ALA A 3 -60.71 65.78 -27.11
CA ALA A 3 -61.10 64.50 -26.53
C ALA A 3 -60.46 63.31 -27.26
N LEU A 4 -60.14 62.24 -26.52
CA LEU A 4 -60.64 60.90 -26.79
C LEU A 4 -60.33 59.96 -25.61
N PHE A 5 -61.41 59.37 -25.11
CA PHE A 5 -61.53 58.51 -23.93
C PHE A 5 -61.24 57.04 -24.26
N ARG A 6 -60.77 56.30 -23.25
CA ARG A 6 -60.98 54.86 -22.95
C ARG A 6 -61.34 53.89 -24.10
N ARG A 7 -60.54 52.84 -24.27
CA ARG A 7 -60.92 51.40 -24.10
C ARG A 7 -59.78 50.50 -24.59
N SER A 8 -59.34 49.55 -23.77
CA SER A 8 -58.57 48.40 -24.23
C SER A 8 -59.03 47.16 -23.50
N ALA A 9 -59.97 46.46 -24.12
CA ALA A 9 -60.27 45.06 -23.89
C ALA A 9 -60.48 44.44 -25.28
N PHE A 10 -59.58 43.57 -25.70
CA PHE A 10 -59.86 42.24 -26.27
C PHE A 10 -58.60 41.59 -26.87
N ASN A 11 -58.43 40.32 -26.50
CA ASN A 11 -57.84 39.19 -27.23
C ASN A 11 -56.47 39.34 -27.93
N LEU A 12 -55.54 38.43 -27.61
CA LEU A 12 -55.39 37.22 -28.40
C LEU A 12 -54.51 36.18 -27.69
N ALA A 13 -55.01 34.96 -27.61
CA ALA A 13 -54.23 33.77 -27.35
C ALA A 13 -53.13 33.62 -28.42
N ARG A 14 -51.89 33.37 -28.00
CA ARG A 14 -50.90 32.71 -28.84
C ARG A 14 -50.02 31.79 -28.00
N THR A 15 -50.21 30.51 -28.30
CA THR A 15 -49.43 29.33 -27.97
C THR A 15 -47.92 29.65 -28.01
N ILE A 16 -47.25 29.55 -26.87
CA ILE A 16 -45.79 29.46 -26.85
C ILE A 16 -45.45 27.99 -27.03
N SER A 17 -45.02 27.66 -28.24
CA SER A 17 -44.40 26.38 -28.58
C SER A 17 -43.12 26.20 -27.77
N VAL A 18 -43.09 25.15 -26.94
CA VAL A 18 -41.85 24.62 -26.36
C VAL A 18 -40.97 24.16 -27.53
N PRO A 19 -39.74 24.66 -27.71
CA PRO A 19 -38.83 24.06 -28.68
C PRO A 19 -38.50 22.65 -28.21
N ALA A 20 -38.79 21.68 -29.08
CA ALA A 20 -38.48 20.28 -28.88
C ALA A 20 -37.02 20.12 -28.46
N ARG A 21 -36.79 19.24 -27.47
CA ARG A 21 -35.47 18.73 -27.11
C ARG A 21 -34.68 18.48 -28.39
N THR A 22 -33.57 19.20 -28.56
CA THR A 22 -32.54 18.82 -29.52
C THR A 22 -32.16 17.39 -29.19
N ALA A 23 -32.53 16.47 -30.09
CA ALA A 23 -32.03 15.11 -30.06
C ALA A 23 -30.50 15.21 -30.09
N VAL A 24 -29.85 14.79 -29.01
CA VAL A 24 -28.42 14.54 -29.02
C VAL A 24 -28.22 13.45 -30.07
N VAL A 25 -27.70 13.85 -31.23
CA VAL A 25 -27.21 12.95 -32.26
C VAL A 25 -26.15 12.10 -31.59
N ARG A 26 -26.48 10.83 -31.34
CA ARG A 26 -25.48 9.82 -30.99
C ARG A 26 -24.49 9.79 -32.14
N PRO A 27 -23.17 10.04 -31.93
CA PRO A 27 -22.22 9.56 -32.91
C PRO A 27 -22.32 8.03 -32.87
N ALA A 28 -22.84 7.45 -33.94
CA ALA A 28 -22.64 6.05 -34.24
C ALA A 28 -21.15 5.87 -34.49
N PHE A 29 -20.38 5.65 -33.42
CA PHE A 29 -19.03 5.14 -33.58
C PHE A 29 -19.16 3.73 -34.13
N ALA A 30 -18.79 3.60 -35.41
CA ALA A 30 -18.56 2.31 -36.02
C ALA A 30 -17.70 1.48 -35.07
N VAL A 31 -18.19 0.29 -34.71
CA VAL A 31 -17.41 -0.73 -34.02
C VAL A 31 -16.25 -1.08 -34.94
N ARG A 32 -15.09 -0.47 -34.70
CA ARG A 32 -13.82 -1.00 -35.16
C ARG A 32 -13.29 -1.86 -34.04
N SER A 33 -13.41 -3.17 -34.24
CA SER A 33 -12.73 -4.18 -33.45
C SER A 33 -11.23 -3.99 -33.64
N TYR A 34 -10.57 -3.31 -32.71
CA TYR A 34 -9.12 -3.36 -32.61
C TYR A 34 -8.78 -4.62 -31.81
N ALA A 35 -7.96 -5.48 -32.43
CA ALA A 35 -7.42 -6.69 -31.84
C ALA A 35 -6.74 -6.38 -30.49
N ALA A 36 -6.72 -7.38 -29.62
CA ALA A 36 -6.04 -7.34 -28.32
C ALA A 36 -4.69 -6.62 -28.41
N ALA A 37 -4.41 -5.77 -27.42
CA ALA A 37 -3.08 -5.20 -27.23
C ALA A 37 -2.06 -6.35 -27.33
N SER A 38 -1.16 -6.27 -28.31
CA SER A 38 -0.19 -7.30 -28.63
C SER A 38 0.74 -7.48 -27.45
N GLY A 39 1.01 -8.73 -27.10
CA GLY A 39 2.00 -9.03 -26.08
C GLY A 39 3.42 -8.66 -26.47
N LEU A 40 4.34 -8.77 -25.52
CA LEU A 40 5.78 -8.74 -25.80
C LEU A 40 6.07 -9.74 -26.93
N SER A 41 6.84 -9.33 -27.94
CA SER A 41 7.25 -10.27 -28.98
C SER A 41 8.16 -11.34 -28.39
N LYS A 42 8.20 -12.54 -28.97
CA LYS A 42 9.12 -13.60 -28.50
C LYS A 42 10.58 -13.13 -28.51
N ASP A 43 10.94 -12.25 -29.45
CA ASP A 43 12.28 -11.68 -29.54
C ASP A 43 12.58 -10.73 -28.36
N ASP A 44 11.62 -9.89 -27.96
CA ASP A 44 11.77 -9.03 -26.78
C ASP A 44 11.87 -9.85 -25.49
N ILE A 45 11.10 -10.93 -25.39
CA ILE A 45 11.16 -11.87 -24.26
C ILE A 45 12.53 -12.53 -24.23
N LEU A 46 13.01 -13.04 -25.36
CA LEU A 46 14.32 -13.69 -25.45
C LEU A 46 15.46 -12.76 -25.01
N VAL A 47 15.49 -11.52 -25.51
CA VAL A 47 16.52 -10.54 -25.13
C VAL A 47 16.56 -10.34 -23.62
N ARG A 48 15.38 -10.15 -23.01
CA ARG A 48 15.27 -9.90 -21.56
C ARG A 48 15.63 -11.12 -20.71
N VAL A 49 15.20 -12.33 -21.09
CA VAL A 49 15.61 -13.58 -20.40
C VAL A 49 17.13 -13.75 -20.50
N MET A 50 17.71 -13.52 -21.67
CA MET A 50 19.16 -13.61 -21.87
C MET A 50 19.92 -12.61 -21.00
N ASP A 51 19.43 -11.39 -20.85
CA ASP A 51 20.07 -10.37 -20.01
C ASP A 51 19.95 -10.68 -18.52
N VAL A 52 18.84 -11.28 -18.07
CA VAL A 52 18.71 -11.84 -16.71
C VAL A 52 19.77 -12.92 -16.50
N MET A 53 19.89 -13.88 -17.42
CA MET A 53 20.84 -15.00 -17.27
C MET A 53 22.30 -14.54 -17.23
N LYS A 54 22.69 -13.53 -18.02
CA LYS A 54 24.05 -12.95 -17.98
C LYS A 54 24.40 -12.30 -16.64
N SER A 55 23.42 -11.99 -15.81
CA SER A 55 23.64 -11.29 -14.54
C SER A 55 24.05 -12.20 -13.39
N PHE A 56 23.93 -13.51 -13.57
CA PHE A 56 24.38 -14.51 -12.60
C PHE A 56 25.90 -14.69 -12.73
N GLU A 57 26.63 -14.47 -11.63
CA GLU A 57 28.10 -14.56 -11.61
C GLU A 57 28.64 -15.93 -12.06
N LYS A 58 27.84 -16.98 -11.86
CA LYS A 58 28.18 -18.36 -12.26
C LYS A 58 27.96 -18.63 -13.76
N VAL A 59 27.25 -17.75 -14.47
CA VAL A 59 26.93 -17.91 -15.90
C VAL A 59 28.01 -17.26 -16.77
N ASP A 60 28.69 -18.09 -17.56
CA ASP A 60 29.60 -17.60 -18.60
C ASP A 60 28.79 -17.07 -19.79
N ALA A 61 28.74 -15.74 -19.93
CA ALA A 61 28.00 -15.07 -21.01
C ALA A 61 28.43 -15.52 -22.42
N ALA A 62 29.66 -16.02 -22.60
CA ALA A 62 30.13 -16.52 -23.89
C ALA A 62 29.51 -17.87 -24.29
N LYS A 63 28.99 -18.65 -23.32
CA LYS A 63 28.34 -19.95 -23.53
C LYS A 63 26.82 -19.88 -23.53
N LEU A 64 26.26 -18.71 -23.21
CA LEU A 64 24.82 -18.50 -23.12
C LEU A 64 24.19 -18.38 -24.51
N THR A 65 23.32 -19.32 -24.84
CA THR A 65 22.48 -19.34 -26.04
C THR A 65 21.04 -19.66 -25.65
N ALA A 66 20.07 -19.41 -26.55
CA ALA A 66 18.66 -19.72 -26.28
C ALA A 66 18.43 -21.21 -25.94
N SER A 67 19.22 -22.11 -26.53
CA SER A 67 19.13 -23.56 -26.28
C SER A 67 19.99 -24.05 -25.12
N SER A 68 20.82 -23.20 -24.51
CA SER A 68 21.74 -23.62 -23.45
C SER A 68 20.98 -24.09 -22.23
N SER A 69 21.25 -25.32 -21.80
CA SER A 69 20.74 -25.92 -20.57
C SER A 69 21.32 -25.22 -19.34
N PHE A 70 20.47 -24.83 -18.39
CA PHE A 70 20.88 -24.20 -17.15
C PHE A 70 21.87 -25.07 -16.36
N THR A 71 21.63 -26.38 -16.33
CA THR A 71 22.46 -27.32 -15.57
C THR A 71 23.62 -27.87 -16.39
N GLU A 72 23.36 -28.35 -17.61
CA GLU A 72 24.35 -29.10 -18.39
C GLU A 72 25.37 -28.19 -19.09
N ASP A 73 24.92 -27.05 -19.63
CA ASP A 73 25.77 -26.15 -20.42
C ASP A 73 26.32 -24.99 -19.60
N LEU A 74 25.51 -24.44 -18.69
CA LEU A 74 25.88 -23.30 -17.85
C LEU A 74 26.41 -23.72 -16.47
N GLY A 75 26.31 -25.00 -16.11
CA GLY A 75 26.86 -25.54 -14.87
C GLY A 75 26.19 -25.03 -13.59
N LEU A 76 24.96 -24.52 -13.68
CA LEU A 76 24.19 -24.10 -12.52
C LEU A 76 23.77 -25.33 -11.72
N ASP A 77 23.95 -25.28 -10.40
CA ASP A 77 23.41 -26.33 -9.53
C ASP A 77 21.88 -26.20 -9.41
N SER A 78 21.23 -27.17 -8.75
CA SER A 78 19.77 -27.16 -8.62
C SER A 78 19.22 -25.96 -7.86
N LEU A 79 20.01 -25.32 -6.99
CA LEU A 79 19.60 -24.12 -6.26
C LEU A 79 19.76 -22.88 -7.15
N ASP A 80 20.88 -22.78 -7.86
CA ASP A 80 21.16 -21.70 -8.81
C ASP A 80 20.16 -21.68 -9.98
N ALA A 81 19.75 -22.84 -10.47
CA ALA A 81 18.74 -22.95 -11.53
C ALA A 81 17.37 -22.43 -11.05
N VAL A 82 17.01 -22.68 -9.79
CA VAL A 82 15.79 -22.13 -9.19
C VAL A 82 15.89 -20.61 -9.05
N GLU A 83 17.03 -20.09 -8.61
CA GLU A 83 17.25 -18.63 -8.54
C GLU A 83 17.17 -17.96 -9.93
N ALA A 84 17.70 -18.62 -10.96
CA ALA A 84 17.61 -18.14 -12.34
C ALA A 84 16.16 -18.06 -12.83
N VAL A 85 15.36 -19.11 -12.59
CA VAL A 85 13.92 -19.10 -12.93
C VAL A 85 13.18 -18.03 -12.12
N MET A 86 13.48 -17.86 -10.83
CA MET A 86 12.89 -16.79 -10.00
C MET A 86 13.25 -15.37 -10.49
N ALA A 87 14.46 -15.16 -10.98
CA ALA A 87 14.86 -13.88 -11.57
C ALA A 87 14.13 -13.62 -12.90
N ILE A 88 13.85 -14.66 -13.68
CA ILE A 88 13.03 -14.58 -14.89
C ILE A 88 11.57 -14.27 -14.53
N GLU A 89 10.99 -14.99 -13.56
CA GLU A 89 9.66 -14.70 -13.01
C GLU A 89 9.51 -13.22 -12.65
N GLU A 90 10.50 -12.69 -11.95
CA GLU A 90 10.54 -11.30 -11.55
C GLU A 90 10.60 -10.34 -12.75
N GLU A 91 11.52 -10.58 -13.70
CA GLU A 91 11.71 -9.73 -14.88
C GLU A 91 10.41 -9.60 -15.68
N PHE A 92 9.64 -10.69 -15.78
CA PHE A 92 8.36 -10.69 -16.47
C PHE A 92 7.16 -10.44 -15.55
N SER A 93 7.40 -10.28 -14.25
CA SER A 93 6.38 -10.13 -13.21
C SER A 93 5.30 -11.23 -13.27
N ILE A 94 5.74 -12.45 -13.56
CA ILE A 94 4.93 -13.67 -13.55
C ILE A 94 5.31 -14.55 -12.37
N GLU A 95 4.47 -15.53 -12.08
CA GLU A 95 4.79 -16.57 -11.09
C GLU A 95 4.52 -17.91 -11.77
N ILE A 96 5.55 -18.75 -11.83
CA ILE A 96 5.54 -20.05 -12.48
C ILE A 96 5.28 -21.08 -11.37
N PRO A 97 4.23 -21.89 -11.46
CA PRO A 97 3.98 -22.94 -10.48
C PRO A 97 5.20 -23.86 -10.33
N ASP A 98 5.53 -24.27 -9.10
CA ASP A 98 6.75 -25.04 -8.80
C ASP A 98 6.93 -26.27 -9.73
N ALA A 99 5.83 -26.96 -10.03
CA ALA A 99 5.84 -28.12 -10.93
C ALA A 99 6.20 -27.77 -12.39
N GLU A 100 5.82 -26.58 -12.86
CA GLU A 100 6.11 -26.08 -14.20
C GLU A 100 7.50 -25.41 -14.25
N ALA A 101 7.91 -24.77 -13.16
CA ALA A 101 9.26 -24.22 -13.01
C ALA A 101 10.33 -25.32 -13.08
N ASP A 102 10.06 -26.48 -12.48
CA ASP A 102 10.91 -27.67 -12.59
C ASP A 102 11.05 -28.18 -14.03
N GLU A 103 10.09 -27.90 -14.93
CA GLU A 103 10.15 -28.30 -16.34
C GLU A 103 10.96 -27.34 -17.22
N ILE A 104 11.24 -26.12 -16.73
CA ILE A 104 12.02 -25.11 -17.44
C ILE A 104 13.52 -25.38 -17.22
N LYS A 105 14.17 -25.97 -18.22
CA LYS A 105 15.59 -26.36 -18.18
C LYS A 105 16.51 -25.49 -19.02
N ASN A 106 15.97 -24.64 -19.90
CA ASN A 106 16.75 -23.76 -20.76
C ASN A 106 16.02 -22.43 -21.03
N VAL A 107 16.75 -21.48 -21.62
CA VAL A 107 16.24 -20.14 -21.96
C VAL A 107 15.03 -20.20 -22.89
N GLN A 108 15.08 -21.03 -23.93
CA GLN A 108 14.00 -21.12 -24.92
C GLN A 108 12.68 -21.58 -24.30
N GLN A 109 12.73 -22.55 -23.38
CA GLN A 109 11.56 -23.01 -22.63
C GLN A 109 10.97 -21.90 -21.76
N ALA A 110 11.80 -21.09 -21.10
CA ALA A 110 11.34 -19.93 -20.35
C ALA A 110 10.66 -18.91 -21.29
N VAL A 111 11.27 -18.61 -22.44
CA VAL A 111 10.71 -17.69 -23.46
C VAL A 111 9.36 -18.18 -23.96
N ASP A 112 9.25 -19.47 -24.29
CA ASP A 112 8.02 -20.07 -24.79
C ASP A 112 6.92 -20.10 -23.71
N TYR A 113 7.28 -20.37 -22.46
CA TYR A 113 6.36 -20.29 -21.33
C TYR A 113 5.80 -18.87 -21.18
N ILE A 114 6.67 -17.86 -21.13
CA ILE A 114 6.29 -16.45 -20.97
C ILE A 114 5.40 -16.02 -22.14
N ALA A 115 5.77 -16.36 -23.38
CA ALA A 115 5.01 -15.98 -24.56
C ALA A 115 3.60 -16.59 -24.59
N ASN A 116 3.42 -17.77 -23.98
CA ASN A 116 2.14 -18.47 -23.89
C ASN A 116 1.35 -18.16 -22.62
N THR A 117 1.93 -17.44 -21.66
CA THR A 117 1.27 -17.05 -20.41
C THR A 117 0.41 -15.81 -20.66
N PRO A 118 -0.93 -15.87 -20.52
CA PRO A 118 -1.83 -14.73 -20.80
C PRO A 118 -1.56 -13.49 -19.94
N GLU A 119 -0.90 -13.68 -18.79
CA GLU A 119 -0.57 -12.67 -17.78
C GLU A 119 0.76 -11.95 -18.08
N ALA A 120 1.72 -12.61 -18.75
CA ALA A 120 3.03 -12.04 -19.07
C ALA A 120 3.01 -10.82 -20.00
N PRO A 121 2.14 -10.76 -21.05
CA PRO A 121 2.00 -9.56 -21.86
C PRO A 121 0.99 -8.55 -21.33
N ASN A 122 0.10 -8.94 -20.42
CA ASN A 122 -1.05 -8.12 -20.00
C ASN A 122 -0.83 -7.46 -18.64
N LYS A 123 0.28 -6.73 -18.48
CA LYS A 123 0.43 -5.82 -17.32
C LYS A 123 -0.68 -4.77 -17.26
N PHE A 124 -1.37 -4.51 -18.37
CA PHE A 124 -2.41 -3.49 -18.51
C PHE A 124 -3.66 -3.95 -19.27
N GLY A 125 -4.00 -5.24 -19.22
CA GLY A 125 -5.29 -5.72 -19.73
C GLY A 125 -6.44 -4.94 -19.08
N VAL A 126 -6.97 -3.96 -19.81
CA VAL A 126 -8.01 -3.05 -19.35
C VAL A 126 -9.27 -3.87 -19.08
N TYR A 127 -9.51 -4.21 -17.81
CA TYR A 127 -10.88 -4.47 -17.39
C TYR A 127 -11.62 -3.15 -17.59
N ARG A 128 -12.52 -3.14 -18.57
CA ARG A 128 -13.47 -2.08 -18.81
C ARG A 128 -14.22 -1.86 -17.49
N LEU A 129 -13.83 -0.84 -16.72
CA LEU A 129 -14.67 -0.34 -15.64
C LEU A 129 -15.93 0.16 -16.33
N SER A 130 -16.97 -0.68 -16.36
CA SER A 130 -18.29 -0.22 -16.72
C SER A 130 -18.63 0.88 -15.73
N ASP A 131 -18.89 2.07 -16.28
CA ASP A 131 -19.30 3.27 -15.60
C ASP A 131 -20.31 2.96 -14.47
N GLN A 132 -19.79 2.88 -13.24
CA GLN A 132 -20.56 2.99 -12.01
C GLN A 132 -19.85 4.00 -11.11
N SER A 133 -19.74 5.22 -11.63
CA SER A 133 -19.68 6.42 -10.80
C SER A 133 -21.01 6.58 -10.06
N SER A 134 -21.21 5.86 -8.96
CA SER A 134 -22.26 6.22 -8.01
C SER A 134 -21.83 7.51 -7.31
N HIS A 135 -22.18 8.64 -7.92
CA HIS A 135 -22.11 9.97 -7.30
C HIS A 135 -22.91 9.97 -5.99
N LEU A 136 -22.21 9.83 -4.87
CA LEU A 136 -22.77 10.14 -3.55
C LEU A 136 -22.78 11.65 -3.38
N HIS A 137 -23.91 12.27 -3.73
CA HIS A 137 -24.22 13.63 -3.33
C HIS A 137 -24.41 13.69 -1.80
N PHE A 138 -23.57 14.44 -1.11
CA PHE A 138 -23.80 14.84 0.27
C PHE A 138 -24.69 16.09 0.31
N SER A 139 -25.84 16.00 0.97
CA SER A 139 -26.51 17.16 1.55
C SER A 139 -26.44 17.07 3.07
N SER A 140 -26.03 18.17 3.69
CA SER A 140 -25.89 18.30 5.14
C SER A 140 -27.25 18.51 5.82
N ALA A 141 -27.50 17.85 6.96
CA ALA A 141 -27.96 18.50 8.21
C ALA A 141 -28.29 17.47 9.33
N SER A 142 -27.64 17.68 10.48
CA SER A 142 -28.20 17.60 11.84
C SER A 142 -28.77 16.28 12.40
N LEU A 143 -28.02 15.63 13.32
CA LEU A 143 -28.56 14.99 14.54
C LEU A 143 -27.42 14.42 15.41
N SER A 144 -26.93 15.19 16.39
CA SER A 144 -25.87 14.73 17.31
C SER A 144 -26.07 15.08 18.79
N ARG A 145 -27.19 15.68 19.20
CA ARG A 145 -27.37 16.10 20.62
C ARG A 145 -28.46 15.38 21.40
N ILE A 146 -29.31 14.57 20.76
CA ILE A 146 -30.45 13.90 21.42
C ILE A 146 -30.09 12.50 21.95
N VAL A 147 -29.10 11.84 21.35
CA VAL A 147 -28.76 10.42 21.64
C VAL A 147 -28.07 10.24 23.00
N TYR A 148 -27.36 11.25 23.50
CA TYR A 148 -26.60 11.14 24.76
C TYR A 148 -27.46 11.15 26.04
N HIS A 149 -28.63 11.81 26.02
CA HIS A 149 -29.47 11.94 27.21
C HIS A 149 -30.48 10.81 27.39
N LEU A 150 -30.84 10.09 26.31
CA LEU A 150 -31.80 8.98 26.39
C LEU A 150 -31.17 7.68 26.95
N HIS A 151 -29.87 7.47 26.75
CA HIS A 151 -29.19 6.22 27.14
C HIS A 151 -29.16 5.97 28.66
N PHE A 152 -29.03 7.03 29.47
CA PHE A 152 -29.04 6.93 30.93
C PHE A 152 -30.44 6.70 31.51
N PHE A 153 -31.50 7.12 30.81
CA PHE A 153 -32.88 6.97 31.25
C PHE A 153 -33.38 5.51 31.11
N PHE A 154 -32.92 4.78 30.09
CA PHE A 154 -33.34 3.40 29.83
C PHE A 154 -32.69 2.35 30.75
N LEU A 155 -31.46 2.58 31.22
CA LEU A 155 -30.81 1.69 32.19
C LEU A 155 -31.52 1.66 33.55
N PHE A 156 -32.26 2.72 33.89
CA PHE A 156 -33.03 2.84 35.14
C PHE A 156 -34.37 2.10 35.12
N LEU A 157 -34.98 1.92 33.94
CA LEU A 157 -36.30 1.29 33.77
C LEU A 157 -36.22 -0.25 33.66
N PHE A 158 -35.14 -0.80 33.12
CA PHE A 158 -34.97 -2.25 32.98
C PHE A 158 -34.71 -2.99 34.30
N SER A 159 -34.42 -2.27 35.39
CA SER A 159 -34.16 -2.88 36.70
C SER A 159 -35.41 -3.35 37.44
N TYR A 160 -36.62 -3.02 36.96
CA TYR A 160 -37.88 -3.19 37.71
C TYR A 160 -39.00 -3.98 37.00
N MET A 161 -38.77 -4.56 35.82
CA MET A 161 -39.81 -5.33 35.11
C MET A 161 -39.61 -6.86 35.19
N PRO A 162 -40.57 -7.63 35.74
CA PRO A 162 -40.62 -9.07 35.58
C PRO A 162 -41.41 -9.41 34.31
N ILE A 163 -40.75 -9.86 33.25
CA ILE A 163 -41.41 -10.35 32.03
C ILE A 163 -41.11 -11.85 31.90
N SER A 164 -42.15 -12.68 31.93
CA SER A 164 -42.06 -14.12 31.62
C SER A 164 -41.96 -14.33 30.11
N PRO A 165 -41.11 -15.24 29.60
CA PRO A 165 -40.99 -15.50 28.17
C PRO A 165 -42.16 -16.37 27.66
N PRO A 166 -42.70 -16.10 26.44
CA PRO A 166 -43.69 -16.97 25.81
C PRO A 166 -43.04 -18.09 24.99
N ASP A 167 -43.80 -19.16 24.75
CA ASP A 167 -43.38 -20.40 24.08
C ASP A 167 -43.04 -20.25 22.58
N PRO A 168 -42.20 -21.15 22.02
CA PRO A 168 -41.60 -20.97 20.72
C PRO A 168 -42.41 -21.63 19.59
N VAL A 169 -43.33 -20.90 18.97
CA VAL A 169 -43.85 -21.25 17.63
C VAL A 169 -43.92 -20.00 16.75
N GLU A 170 -43.17 -20.06 15.64
CA GLU A 170 -43.27 -19.23 14.42
C GLU A 170 -43.44 -17.71 14.57
N ILE A 171 -42.52 -17.07 15.29
CA ILE A 171 -42.29 -15.63 15.11
C ILE A 171 -41.01 -15.43 14.30
N VAL A 172 -41.14 -14.90 13.08
CA VAL A 172 -40.02 -14.32 12.34
C VAL A 172 -39.58 -13.06 13.09
N LEU A 173 -38.65 -13.23 14.04
CA LEU A 173 -38.10 -12.14 14.84
C LEU A 173 -37.52 -11.05 13.92
N GLY A 174 -38.17 -9.89 13.94
CA GLY A 174 -37.83 -8.71 13.15
C GLY A 174 -38.64 -8.48 11.88
N SER A 175 -39.75 -9.21 11.66
CA SER A 175 -40.74 -8.82 10.66
C SER A 175 -41.47 -7.53 11.08
N ARG A 176 -42.01 -6.80 10.08
CA ARG A 176 -42.81 -5.59 10.33
C ARG A 176 -44.03 -5.90 11.19
N GLU A 177 -44.68 -7.04 11.00
CA GLU A 177 -45.87 -7.42 11.79
C GLU A 177 -45.51 -7.67 13.26
N TRP A 178 -44.37 -8.31 13.54
CA TRP A 178 -43.93 -8.53 14.91
C TRP A 178 -43.59 -7.23 15.65
N LEU A 179 -42.95 -6.28 14.96
CA LEU A 179 -42.65 -4.95 15.50
C LEU A 179 -43.90 -4.14 15.83
N VAL A 180 -44.92 -4.23 14.96
CA VAL A 180 -46.21 -3.57 15.17
C VAL A 180 -46.91 -4.20 16.37
N SER A 181 -46.95 -5.54 16.47
CA SER A 181 -47.53 -6.25 17.61
C SER A 181 -46.84 -5.87 18.93
N LEU A 182 -45.50 -5.87 18.97
CA LEU A 182 -44.76 -5.53 20.19
C LEU A 182 -44.97 -4.05 20.60
N ALA A 183 -45.04 -3.14 19.62
CA ALA A 183 -45.33 -1.74 19.89
C ALA A 183 -46.77 -1.56 20.42
N GLU A 184 -47.74 -2.29 19.87
CA GLU A 184 -49.13 -2.29 20.34
C GLU A 184 -49.27 -2.86 21.75
N ASP A 185 -48.54 -3.93 22.08
CA ASP A 185 -48.53 -4.53 23.42
C ASP A 185 -47.95 -3.56 24.47
N VAL A 186 -46.87 -2.85 24.12
CA VAL A 186 -46.27 -1.82 24.97
C VAL A 186 -47.18 -0.59 25.12
N GLU A 187 -47.81 -0.15 24.03
CA GLU A 187 -48.79 0.96 24.05
C GLU A 187 -49.98 0.62 24.95
N ASN A 188 -50.50 -0.60 24.84
CA ASN A 188 -51.58 -1.10 25.68
C ASN A 188 -51.18 -1.18 27.16
N TRP A 189 -49.98 -1.67 27.47
CA TRP A 189 -49.48 -1.73 28.83
C TRP A 189 -49.29 -0.32 29.44
N LEU A 190 -48.73 0.62 28.68
CA LEU A 190 -48.55 2.01 29.12
C LEU A 190 -49.89 2.71 29.37
N THR A 191 -50.87 2.54 28.47
CA THR A 191 -52.22 3.08 28.64
C THR A 191 -52.92 2.52 29.87
N LYS A 192 -52.79 1.21 30.13
CA LYS A 192 -53.37 0.57 31.32
C LYS A 192 -52.69 0.99 32.63
N SER A 193 -51.36 1.11 32.63
CA SER A 193 -50.57 1.32 33.84
C SER A 193 -50.47 2.79 34.25
N LEU A 194 -50.54 3.71 33.29
CA LEU A 194 -50.39 5.15 33.52
C LEU A 194 -51.71 5.93 33.33
N GLY A 195 -52.78 5.28 32.89
CA GLY A 195 -54.09 5.91 32.67
C GLY A 195 -54.12 6.93 31.52
N VAL A 196 -53.12 6.92 30.63
CA VAL A 196 -52.97 7.88 29.53
C VAL A 196 -53.54 7.31 28.23
N SER A 197 -54.37 8.09 27.54
CA SER A 197 -55.01 7.70 26.26
C SER A 197 -53.99 7.24 25.20
N SER A 198 -54.25 6.10 24.56
CA SER A 198 -53.46 5.56 23.45
C SER A 198 -53.42 6.47 22.21
N LYS A 199 -54.33 7.46 22.13
CA LYS A 199 -54.29 8.48 21.07
C LYS A 199 -53.26 9.59 21.32
N SER A 200 -52.57 9.59 22.47
CA SER A 200 -51.51 10.55 22.77
C SER A 200 -50.27 10.25 21.93
N HIS A 201 -49.83 11.24 21.14
CA HIS A 201 -48.61 11.15 20.33
C HIS A 201 -47.37 10.75 21.16
N SER A 202 -47.35 11.11 22.46
CA SER A 202 -46.28 10.78 23.40
C SER A 202 -46.19 9.28 23.70
N VAL A 203 -47.34 8.60 23.87
CA VAL A 203 -47.40 7.17 24.21
C VAL A 203 -46.97 6.32 23.01
N ARG A 204 -47.39 6.71 21.81
CA ARG A 204 -46.96 6.08 20.55
C ARG A 204 -45.46 6.25 20.29
N ALA A 205 -44.91 7.44 20.56
CA ALA A 205 -43.47 7.69 20.40
C ALA A 205 -42.63 6.81 21.35
N VAL A 206 -43.05 6.65 22.62
CA VAL A 206 -42.37 5.80 23.60
C VAL A 206 -42.45 4.31 23.22
N SER A 207 -43.61 3.85 22.73
CA SER A 207 -43.82 2.45 22.34
C SER A 207 -43.00 2.08 21.10
N LEU A 208 -42.91 2.97 20.11
CA LEU A 208 -42.05 2.79 18.93
C LEU A 208 -40.56 2.79 19.29
N LEU A 209 -40.13 3.63 20.23
CA LEU A 209 -38.75 3.64 20.73
C LEU A 209 -38.40 2.34 21.46
N PHE A 210 -39.33 1.80 22.25
CA PHE A 210 -39.13 0.54 22.96
C PHE A 210 -39.06 -0.67 22.01
N ALA A 211 -39.98 -0.76 21.04
CA ALA A 211 -39.97 -1.80 20.01
C ALA A 211 -38.68 -1.74 19.17
N SER A 212 -38.20 -0.53 18.86
CA SER A 212 -36.92 -0.32 18.15
C SER A 212 -35.71 -0.77 19.00
N GLY A 213 -35.74 -0.52 20.31
CA GLY A 213 -34.70 -0.97 21.25
C GLY A 213 -34.67 -2.49 21.42
N ALA A 214 -35.83 -3.13 21.53
CA ALA A 214 -35.96 -4.58 21.59
C ALA A 214 -35.46 -5.24 20.30
N LEU A 215 -35.79 -4.67 19.14
CA LEU A 215 -35.28 -5.13 17.85
C LEU A 215 -33.75 -5.12 17.79
N LEU A 216 -33.13 -4.03 18.26
CA LEU A 216 -31.67 -3.89 18.32
C LEU A 216 -31.04 -4.91 19.29
N TYR A 217 -31.70 -5.21 20.40
CA TYR A 217 -31.25 -6.22 21.38
C TYR A 217 -31.34 -7.65 20.81
N PHE A 218 -32.47 -8.03 20.21
CA PHE A 218 -32.66 -9.35 19.59
C PHE A 218 -31.81 -9.55 18.33
N TRP A 219 -31.57 -8.49 17.55
CA TRP A 219 -30.60 -8.53 16.44
C TRP A 219 -29.19 -8.85 16.93
N ARG A 220 -28.81 -8.36 18.12
CA ARG A 220 -27.51 -8.60 18.76
C ARG A 220 -27.35 -10.04 19.29
N LEU A 221 -28.46 -10.71 19.60
CA LEU A 221 -28.48 -12.09 20.12
C LEU A 221 -28.59 -13.17 19.03
N ARG A 222 -28.68 -12.81 17.74
CA ARG A 222 -28.73 -13.81 16.66
C ARG A 222 -27.44 -14.64 16.63
N PRO A 223 -27.50 -15.97 16.85
CA PRO A 223 -26.34 -16.84 16.71
C PRO A 223 -25.84 -16.75 15.27
N HIS A 224 -24.57 -16.38 15.08
CA HIS A 224 -23.92 -16.50 13.79
C HIS A 224 -23.82 -17.99 13.45
N ARG A 225 -24.71 -18.46 12.56
CA ARG A 225 -24.63 -19.82 11.99
C ARG A 225 -23.27 -19.97 11.30
N ARG A 226 -22.43 -20.87 11.80
CA ARG A 226 -21.28 -21.40 11.06
C ARG A 226 -21.81 -22.32 9.97
N SER A 227 -21.56 -21.98 8.70
CA SER A 227 -21.70 -22.92 7.59
C SER A 227 -20.31 -23.29 7.07
N ILE A 228 -20.15 -24.53 6.62
CA ILE A 228 -18.95 -25.04 5.99
C ILE A 228 -18.82 -24.38 4.59
N GLY A 229 -17.65 -23.81 4.29
CA GLY A 229 -17.39 -22.93 3.12
C GLY A 229 -17.59 -21.43 3.40
N ALA A 230 -17.23 -20.95 4.59
CA ALA A 230 -17.61 -19.64 5.09
C ALA A 230 -16.80 -18.48 4.48
N ARG A 231 -17.46 -17.33 4.30
CA ARG A 231 -16.78 -16.04 4.21
C ARG A 231 -15.92 -15.82 5.46
N PRO A 232 -14.81 -15.07 5.40
CA PRO A 232 -14.04 -14.79 6.59
C PRO A 232 -14.88 -14.13 7.69
N PRO A 233 -14.63 -14.47 8.98
CA PRO A 233 -15.31 -13.84 10.10
C PRO A 233 -14.99 -12.35 10.15
N ILE A 234 -15.96 -11.53 10.58
CA ILE A 234 -15.79 -10.07 10.68
C ILE A 234 -15.56 -9.69 12.14
N VAL A 235 -14.58 -8.81 12.37
CA VAL A 235 -14.30 -8.23 13.70
C VAL A 235 -15.54 -7.55 14.25
N SER A 236 -15.87 -7.85 15.50
CA SER A 236 -17.02 -7.25 16.17
C SER A 236 -16.88 -5.73 16.26
N HIS A 237 -17.96 -5.02 15.94
CA HIS A 237 -17.99 -3.57 15.93
C HIS A 237 -19.30 -3.03 16.51
N TRP A 238 -19.22 -1.91 17.21
CA TRP A 238 -20.41 -1.32 17.85
C TRP A 238 -21.27 -0.50 16.87
N ILE A 239 -20.64 0.29 16.00
CA ILE A 239 -21.34 1.20 15.10
C ILE A 239 -21.45 0.55 13.71
N PRO A 240 -22.66 0.23 13.20
CA PRO A 240 -22.81 -0.59 11.99
C PRO A 240 -22.18 -0.03 10.71
N TRP A 241 -22.18 1.30 10.53
CA TRP A 241 -21.58 1.94 9.34
C TRP A 241 -20.10 2.23 9.54
N LEU A 242 -19.72 2.85 10.67
CA LEU A 242 -18.32 3.18 10.97
C LEU A 242 -17.44 1.94 11.16
N GLY A 243 -18.01 0.86 11.69
CA GLY A 243 -17.31 -0.37 12.02
C GLY A 243 -16.19 -0.14 13.04
N SER A 244 -15.00 -0.65 12.73
CA SER A 244 -13.77 -0.53 13.54
C SER A 244 -12.82 0.58 13.03
N ALA A 245 -13.27 1.48 12.16
CA ALA A 245 -12.41 2.51 11.55
C ALA A 245 -11.62 3.34 12.58
N LEU A 246 -12.23 3.74 13.70
CA LEU A 246 -11.54 4.48 14.76
C LEU A 246 -10.51 3.63 15.53
N GLN A 247 -10.74 2.33 15.64
CA GLN A 247 -9.80 1.40 16.26
C GLN A 247 -8.58 1.21 15.36
N VAL A 248 -8.81 1.03 14.05
CA VAL A 248 -7.75 0.97 13.03
C VAL A 248 -6.89 2.25 13.07
N GLN A 249 -7.52 3.42 13.18
CA GLN A 249 -6.79 4.69 13.20
C GLN A 249 -6.00 4.92 14.49
N ARG A 250 -6.47 4.42 15.64
CA ARG A 250 -5.85 4.67 16.94
C ARG A 250 -4.69 3.71 17.22
N ASP A 251 -4.94 2.41 17.09
CA ASP A 251 -3.97 1.35 17.39
C ASP A 251 -4.27 0.12 16.52
N PRO A 252 -3.82 0.14 15.26
CA PRO A 252 -4.09 -0.94 14.33
C PRO A 252 -3.44 -2.25 14.78
N ASP A 253 -2.23 -2.22 15.35
CA ASP A 253 -1.57 -3.43 15.84
C ASP A 253 -2.42 -4.13 16.91
N ALA A 254 -2.94 -3.40 17.90
CA ALA A 254 -3.77 -4.00 18.94
C ALA A 254 -5.10 -4.56 18.41
N LEU A 255 -5.71 -3.91 17.41
CA LEU A 255 -6.92 -4.41 16.75
C LEU A 255 -6.62 -5.71 15.98
N PHE A 256 -5.61 -5.69 15.11
CA PHE A 256 -5.27 -6.81 14.26
C PHE A 256 -4.78 -8.01 15.07
N TRP A 257 -4.01 -7.76 16.14
CA TRP A 257 -3.58 -8.84 17.03
C TRP A 257 -4.73 -9.55 17.71
N ARG A 258 -5.66 -8.76 18.23
CA ARG A 258 -6.88 -9.30 18.85
C ARG A 258 -7.70 -10.09 17.83
N ALA A 259 -7.91 -9.53 16.64
CA ALA A 259 -8.66 -10.17 15.58
C ALA A 259 -8.03 -11.50 15.15
N HIS A 260 -6.71 -11.52 14.92
CA HIS A 260 -5.98 -12.74 14.58
C HIS A 260 -6.15 -13.81 15.66
N ARG A 261 -5.98 -13.45 16.94
CA ARG A 261 -6.11 -14.39 18.06
C ARG A 261 -7.54 -14.92 18.23
N GLU A 262 -8.55 -14.08 18.03
CA GLU A 262 -9.96 -14.45 18.26
C GLU A 262 -10.60 -15.16 17.05
N LEU A 263 -10.19 -14.81 15.83
CA LEU A 263 -10.86 -15.20 14.59
C LEU A 263 -9.99 -16.05 13.66
N GLY A 264 -8.69 -16.18 13.95
CA GLY A 264 -7.70 -16.82 13.08
C GLY A 264 -7.06 -15.83 12.09
N PRO A 265 -6.18 -16.31 11.20
CA PRO A 265 -5.33 -15.47 10.37
C PRO A 265 -6.03 -14.76 9.21
N VAL A 266 -7.29 -15.09 8.94
CA VAL A 266 -8.12 -14.47 7.90
C VAL A 266 -9.38 -13.89 8.52
N PHE A 267 -9.54 -12.57 8.47
CA PHE A 267 -10.68 -11.88 9.06
C PHE A 267 -11.03 -10.59 8.32
N GLY A 268 -12.29 -10.19 8.38
CA GLY A 268 -12.80 -8.94 7.84
C GLY A 268 -12.82 -7.82 8.89
N VAL A 269 -12.45 -6.61 8.50
CA VAL A 269 -12.64 -5.39 9.29
C VAL A 269 -13.58 -4.48 8.54
N LYS A 270 -14.69 -4.11 9.18
CA LYS A 270 -15.62 -3.13 8.60
C LYS A 270 -15.12 -1.71 8.90
N SER A 271 -15.04 -0.88 7.88
CA SER A 271 -14.68 0.54 7.98
C SER A 271 -15.50 1.35 6.97
N PHE A 272 -16.26 2.34 7.46
CA PHE A 272 -17.07 3.24 6.61
C PHE A 272 -18.00 2.54 5.60
N GLY A 273 -18.69 1.49 6.04
CA GLY A 273 -19.66 0.74 5.24
C GLY A 273 -19.06 -0.41 4.43
N SER A 274 -17.76 -0.38 4.17
CA SER A 274 -17.03 -1.42 3.43
C SER A 274 -16.35 -2.41 4.36
N VAL A 275 -16.17 -3.65 3.90
CA VAL A 275 -15.41 -4.68 4.63
C VAL A 275 -14.11 -4.93 3.86
N VAL A 276 -12.99 -4.82 4.56
CA VAL A 276 -11.67 -5.17 4.05
C VAL A 276 -11.22 -6.46 4.74
N TYR A 277 -10.81 -7.46 3.96
CA TYR A 277 -10.35 -8.73 4.49
C TYR A 277 -8.83 -8.73 4.63
N TYR A 278 -8.33 -9.08 5.81
CA TYR A 278 -6.92 -9.17 6.10
C TYR A 278 -6.49 -10.63 6.16
N ILE A 279 -5.35 -10.93 5.55
CA ILE A 279 -4.70 -12.23 5.55
C ILE A 279 -3.34 -12.05 6.21
N ALA A 280 -3.09 -12.78 7.29
CA ALA A 280 -1.84 -12.80 8.04
C ALA A 280 -1.37 -14.25 8.22
N ASP A 281 -1.35 -15.01 7.12
CA ASP A 281 -0.89 -16.39 7.04
C ASP A 281 0.02 -16.53 5.82
N THR A 282 1.17 -17.17 6.01
CA THR A 282 2.20 -17.32 4.98
C THR A 282 1.69 -18.01 3.72
N ASP A 283 1.07 -19.19 3.89
CA ASP A 283 0.69 -20.04 2.76
C ASP A 283 -0.46 -19.41 1.98
N LEU A 284 -1.40 -18.79 2.67
CA LEU A 284 -2.50 -18.06 2.04
C LEU A 284 -2.01 -16.79 1.33
N ILE A 285 -1.02 -16.07 1.87
CA ILE A 285 -0.42 -14.91 1.19
C ILE A 285 0.27 -15.35 -0.10
N ASN A 286 1.08 -16.41 -0.05
CA ASN A 286 1.73 -16.96 -1.25
C ASN A 286 0.68 -17.46 -2.26
N SER A 287 -0.40 -18.08 -1.80
CA SER A 287 -1.51 -18.49 -2.68
C SER A 287 -2.23 -17.30 -3.34
N VAL A 288 -2.32 -16.15 -2.67
CA VAL A 288 -2.82 -14.89 -3.27
C VAL A 288 -1.87 -14.39 -4.36
N TYR A 289 -0.57 -14.53 -4.15
CA TYR A 289 0.45 -14.11 -5.12
C TYR A 289 0.41 -14.97 -6.39
N LYS A 290 0.27 -16.30 -6.24
CA LYS A 290 0.11 -17.23 -7.36
C LYS A 290 -1.19 -17.08 -8.18
N GLN A 291 -2.20 -16.39 -7.65
CA GLN A 291 -3.54 -16.28 -8.25
C GLN A 291 -3.86 -14.85 -8.72
N THR A 292 -2.99 -14.25 -9.55
CA THR A 292 -3.07 -12.83 -9.92
C THR A 292 -4.34 -12.44 -10.70
N SER A 293 -4.89 -13.36 -11.49
CA SER A 293 -6.15 -13.16 -12.23
C SER A 293 -7.40 -13.22 -11.35
N VAL A 294 -7.33 -13.93 -10.21
CA VAL A 294 -8.42 -14.03 -9.22
C VAL A 294 -8.31 -12.91 -8.18
N PHE A 295 -7.08 -12.57 -7.79
CA PHE A 295 -6.76 -11.52 -6.83
C PHE A 295 -5.90 -10.46 -7.53
N SER A 296 -6.57 -9.46 -8.11
CA SER A 296 -5.92 -8.46 -8.96
C SER A 296 -5.41 -7.25 -8.17
N GLY A 297 -4.20 -6.78 -8.48
CA GLY A 297 -3.61 -5.54 -7.93
C GLY A 297 -3.80 -4.30 -8.81
N SER A 298 -4.11 -4.46 -10.10
CA SER A 298 -4.04 -3.39 -11.10
C SER A 298 -4.93 -2.17 -10.82
N PRO A 299 -6.18 -2.31 -10.36
CA PRO A 299 -7.03 -1.14 -10.05
C PRO A 299 -6.45 -0.23 -8.96
N MET A 300 -5.68 -0.80 -8.02
CA MET A 300 -5.08 -0.05 -6.93
C MET A 300 -3.95 0.86 -7.41
N GLN A 301 -3.10 0.36 -8.31
CA GLN A 301 -1.95 1.14 -8.81
C GLN A 301 -2.42 2.42 -9.52
N ALA A 302 -3.41 2.32 -10.41
CA ALA A 302 -3.95 3.47 -11.13
C ALA A 302 -4.59 4.50 -10.18
N THR A 303 -5.41 4.02 -9.23
CA THR A 303 -6.07 4.88 -8.25
C THR A 303 -5.03 5.55 -7.35
N PHE A 304 -3.98 4.85 -6.95
CA PHE A 304 -2.91 5.38 -6.12
C PHE A 304 -2.14 6.50 -6.82
N LEU A 305 -1.74 6.29 -8.08
CA LEU A 305 -1.03 7.30 -8.87
C LEU A 305 -1.85 8.57 -9.04
N ASN A 306 -3.16 8.42 -9.28
CA ASN A 306 -4.06 9.56 -9.41
C ASN A 306 -4.28 10.28 -8.07
N THR A 307 -4.74 9.56 -7.05
CA THR A 307 -5.16 10.16 -5.77
C THR A 307 -4.00 10.73 -4.97
N VAL A 308 -2.84 10.06 -4.99
CA VAL A 308 -1.67 10.45 -4.19
C VAL A 308 -0.79 11.44 -4.95
N PHE A 309 -0.39 11.13 -6.18
CA PHE A 309 0.59 11.92 -6.95
C PHE A 309 -0.03 12.91 -7.94
N ASP A 310 -1.36 12.99 -8.00
CA ASP A 310 -2.07 13.92 -8.89
C ASP A 310 -1.76 13.65 -10.37
N MET A 311 -1.64 12.36 -10.73
CA MET A 311 -1.43 11.92 -12.10
C MET A 311 -2.77 11.80 -12.83
N ARG A 312 -2.85 12.33 -14.06
CA ARG A 312 -4.09 12.32 -14.85
C ARG A 312 -4.49 10.90 -15.26
N MET A 313 -5.77 10.56 -15.13
CA MET A 313 -6.27 9.22 -15.50
C MET A 313 -6.14 8.95 -16.99
N GLU A 314 -6.20 9.96 -17.84
CA GLU A 314 -6.01 9.82 -19.29
C GLU A 314 -4.61 9.30 -19.64
N ILE A 315 -3.61 9.58 -18.80
CA ILE A 315 -2.24 9.08 -18.99
C ILE A 315 -2.16 7.61 -18.55
N ILE A 316 -2.83 7.27 -17.44
CA ILE A 316 -2.75 5.94 -16.82
C ILE A 316 -3.59 4.91 -17.59
N THR A 317 -4.78 5.30 -18.07
CA THR A 317 -5.78 4.39 -18.65
C THR A 317 -6.26 4.79 -20.05
N GLY A 318 -5.75 5.89 -20.62
CA GLY A 318 -6.18 6.38 -21.93
C GLY A 318 -5.49 5.70 -23.12
N PRO A 319 -5.71 6.21 -24.35
CA PRO A 319 -5.19 5.62 -25.58
C PRO A 319 -3.66 5.48 -25.65
N HIS A 320 -2.93 6.30 -24.87
CA HIS A 320 -1.47 6.28 -24.79
C HIS A 320 -0.94 5.53 -23.55
N ALA A 321 -1.77 4.73 -22.86
CA ALA A 321 -1.36 3.97 -21.67
C ALA A 321 -0.20 2.99 -21.92
N GLY A 322 0.04 2.58 -23.19
CA GLY A 322 1.22 1.78 -23.55
C GLY A 322 2.53 2.45 -23.14
N ILE A 323 2.63 3.77 -23.28
CA ILE A 323 3.85 4.52 -22.93
C ILE A 323 4.10 4.50 -21.42
N PHE A 324 3.03 4.51 -20.61
CA PHE A 324 3.16 4.33 -19.17
C PHE A 324 3.77 2.95 -18.82
N GLY A 325 3.40 1.91 -19.57
CA GLY A 325 4.02 0.59 -19.50
C GLY A 325 5.50 0.61 -19.87
N ASP A 326 5.86 1.28 -20.97
CA ASP A 326 7.25 1.43 -21.43
C ASP A 326 8.12 2.19 -20.42
N MET A 327 7.56 3.22 -19.78
CA MET A 327 8.24 3.95 -18.69
C MET A 327 8.51 3.06 -17.50
N LEU A 328 7.53 2.24 -17.10
CA LEU A 328 7.70 1.31 -15.99
C LEU A 328 8.74 0.21 -16.32
N ALA A 329 8.74 -0.30 -17.56
CA ALA A 329 9.76 -1.22 -18.03
C ALA A 329 11.16 -0.58 -18.04
N SER A 330 11.28 0.64 -18.55
CA SER A 330 12.53 1.41 -18.52
C SER A 330 13.02 1.65 -17.09
N LYS A 331 12.13 2.05 -16.18
CA LYS A 331 12.43 2.20 -14.76
C LYS A 331 13.01 0.90 -14.20
N ASN A 332 12.32 -0.22 -14.40
CA ASN A 332 12.68 -1.53 -13.87
C ASN A 332 14.04 -2.01 -14.38
N ARG A 333 14.37 -1.78 -15.67
CA ARG A 333 15.69 -2.12 -16.21
C ARG A 333 16.84 -1.44 -15.47
N HIS A 334 16.68 -0.19 -15.02
CA HIS A 334 17.75 0.55 -14.33
C HIS A 334 17.96 0.14 -12.87
N ILE A 335 16.94 -0.43 -12.23
CA ILE A 335 16.95 -0.86 -10.82
C ILE A 335 17.03 -2.39 -10.66
N SER A 336 17.17 -3.10 -11.78
CA SER A 336 17.40 -4.54 -11.80
C SER A 336 18.74 -4.90 -11.15
N PRO A 337 18.92 -6.15 -10.67
CA PRO A 337 20.19 -6.62 -10.13
C PRO A 337 21.40 -6.33 -11.02
N VAL A 338 21.18 -6.33 -12.35
CA VAL A 338 22.21 -6.12 -13.36
C VAL A 338 22.70 -4.68 -13.38
N ASN A 339 21.79 -3.71 -13.41
CA ASN A 339 22.11 -2.32 -13.73
C ASN A 339 22.13 -1.38 -12.53
N VAL A 340 21.64 -1.84 -11.38
CA VAL A 340 21.49 -1.02 -10.17
C VAL A 340 22.81 -0.40 -9.68
N HIS A 341 23.95 -1.02 -10.00
CA HIS A 341 25.29 -0.55 -9.65
C HIS A 341 25.59 0.89 -10.12
N ASN A 342 25.01 1.31 -11.25
CA ASN A 342 25.18 2.68 -11.77
C ASN A 342 24.57 3.73 -10.83
N LEU A 343 23.37 3.46 -10.34
CA LEU A 343 22.68 4.31 -9.36
C LEU A 343 23.40 4.27 -8.00
N VAL A 344 23.79 3.08 -7.55
CA VAL A 344 24.50 2.88 -6.28
C VAL A 344 25.85 3.63 -6.24
N SER A 345 26.63 3.60 -7.32
CA SER A 345 27.90 4.35 -7.41
C SER A 345 27.70 5.86 -7.27
N THR A 346 26.65 6.39 -7.91
CA THR A 346 26.30 7.81 -7.83
C THR A 346 25.81 8.18 -6.42
N PHE A 347 24.97 7.34 -5.82
CA PHE A 347 24.52 7.49 -4.44
C PHE A 347 25.67 7.49 -3.43
N ILE A 348 26.62 6.56 -3.56
CA ILE A 348 27.82 6.48 -2.70
C ILE A 348 28.62 7.77 -2.78
N SER A 349 28.83 8.29 -3.98
CA SER A 349 29.58 9.53 -4.22
C SER A 349 28.93 10.73 -3.53
N HIS A 350 27.62 10.91 -3.68
CA HIS A 350 26.89 11.98 -3.00
C HIS A 350 26.83 11.78 -1.48
N THR A 351 26.69 10.53 -1.01
CA THR A 351 26.68 10.21 0.42
C THR A 351 28.00 10.58 1.08
N ARG A 352 29.15 10.20 0.50
CA ARG A 352 30.48 10.61 0.99
C ARG A 352 30.63 12.14 1.04
N ALA A 353 30.19 12.82 -0.02
CA ALA A 353 30.25 14.28 -0.08
C ALA A 353 29.38 14.97 1.00
N LEU A 354 28.25 14.38 1.36
CA LEU A 354 27.37 14.91 2.41
C LEU A 354 27.88 14.57 3.82
N VAL A 355 28.32 13.32 4.05
CA VAL A 355 28.85 12.86 5.34
C VAL A 355 30.13 13.60 5.72
N SER A 356 31.03 13.84 4.76
CA SER A 356 32.27 14.59 5.00
C SER A 356 32.05 16.02 5.50
N ARG A 357 30.87 16.62 5.25
CA ARG A 357 30.50 17.96 5.73
C ARG A 357 29.89 17.96 7.13
N LEU A 358 29.60 16.80 7.72
CA LEU A 358 29.09 16.72 9.09
C LEU A 358 30.17 17.11 10.10
N HIS A 359 29.74 17.65 11.23
CA HIS A 359 30.60 18.02 12.34
C HIS A 359 30.19 17.24 13.59
N SER A 360 31.15 16.96 14.48
CA SER A 360 30.85 16.37 15.78
C SER A 360 29.91 17.27 16.59
N GLY A 361 28.96 16.68 17.31
CA GLY A 361 27.98 17.43 18.11
C GLY A 361 26.73 16.62 18.42
N SER A 362 25.76 17.26 19.08
CA SER A 362 24.40 16.74 19.20
C SER A 362 23.61 17.01 17.91
N MET A 363 22.77 16.06 17.51
CA MET A 363 21.87 16.21 16.38
C MET A 363 20.60 15.37 16.58
N GLN A 364 19.54 15.72 15.85
CA GLN A 364 18.38 14.85 15.71
C GLN A 364 18.73 13.70 14.76
N LEU A 365 18.43 12.46 15.12
CA LEU A 365 18.70 11.29 14.28
C LEU A 365 17.94 11.36 12.95
N GLU A 366 16.81 12.07 12.90
CA GLU A 366 16.05 12.37 11.67
C GLU A 366 16.85 13.21 10.66
N GLU A 367 17.89 13.91 11.09
CA GLU A 367 18.79 14.61 10.17
C GLU A 367 19.57 13.62 9.28
N LEU A 368 19.85 12.40 9.75
CA LEU A 368 20.44 11.34 8.91
C LEU A 368 19.43 10.83 7.87
N VAL A 369 18.14 10.76 8.21
CA VAL A 369 17.07 10.46 7.25
C VAL A 369 17.09 11.51 6.14
N THR A 370 17.13 12.79 6.50
CA THR A 370 17.18 13.90 5.54
C THR A 370 18.47 13.89 4.72
N LEU A 371 19.60 13.51 5.31
CA LEU A 371 20.89 13.42 4.62
C LEU A 371 20.87 12.32 3.55
N MET A 372 20.33 11.13 3.89
CA MET A 372 20.14 10.06 2.92
C MET A 372 19.19 10.48 1.79
N GLN A 373 18.07 11.14 2.13
CA GLN A 373 17.13 11.65 1.13
C GLN A 373 17.75 12.68 0.18
N LYS A 374 18.66 13.52 0.66
CA LYS A 374 19.45 14.43 -0.19
C LYS A 374 20.35 13.65 -1.15
N ALA A 375 21.02 12.59 -0.69
CA ALA A 375 21.85 11.74 -1.54
C ALA A 375 21.01 11.03 -2.61
N ASP A 376 19.83 10.52 -2.23
CA ASP A 376 18.87 9.89 -3.14
C ASP A 376 18.37 10.83 -4.22
N CYS A 377 17.98 12.05 -3.83
CA CYS A 377 17.54 13.06 -4.78
C CYS A 377 18.68 13.51 -5.71
N ALA A 378 19.90 13.68 -5.19
CA ALA A 378 21.05 14.02 -6.02
C ALA A 378 21.40 12.89 -7.01
N MET A 379 21.31 11.62 -6.56
CA MET A 379 21.48 10.46 -7.43
C MET A 379 20.47 10.45 -8.58
N LEU A 380 19.18 10.72 -8.32
CA LEU A 380 18.14 10.64 -9.34
C LEU A 380 18.10 11.89 -10.24
N PHE A 381 18.08 13.08 -9.64
CA PHE A 381 17.84 14.39 -10.28
C PHE A 381 19.10 15.22 -10.54
N GLY A 382 20.29 14.74 -10.13
CA GLY A 382 21.53 15.47 -10.23
C GLY A 382 21.79 16.41 -9.05
N SER A 383 23.04 16.85 -8.92
CA SER A 383 23.59 17.56 -7.76
C SER A 383 22.94 18.92 -7.45
N SER A 384 22.35 19.55 -8.47
CA SER A 384 21.69 20.87 -8.35
C SER A 384 20.26 20.81 -7.84
N PHE A 385 19.67 19.62 -7.70
CA PHE A 385 18.34 19.46 -7.14
C PHE A 385 18.38 19.68 -5.62
N ASP A 386 17.93 20.85 -5.17
CA ASP A 386 17.91 21.21 -3.75
C ASP A 386 16.74 20.56 -3.02
N PHE A 387 16.92 19.30 -2.62
CA PHE A 387 15.96 18.63 -1.74
C PHE A 387 15.80 19.34 -0.40
N GLY A 388 16.84 20.04 0.09
CA GLY A 388 16.78 20.78 1.35
C GLY A 388 15.66 21.83 1.36
N ALA A 389 15.46 22.53 0.24
CA ALA A 389 14.39 23.51 0.08
C ALA A 389 12.97 22.91 0.12
N ILE A 390 12.82 21.61 -0.14
CA ILE A 390 11.52 20.92 -0.20
C ILE A 390 11.33 19.82 0.84
N ALA A 391 12.33 19.53 1.69
CA ALA A 391 12.28 18.45 2.67
C ALA A 391 11.07 18.56 3.63
N SER A 392 10.77 19.78 4.12
CA SER A 392 9.58 20.00 4.97
C SER A 392 8.27 19.76 4.22
N ALA A 393 8.21 20.08 2.93
CA ALA A 393 7.04 19.78 2.10
C ALA A 393 6.91 18.27 1.89
N PHE A 394 8.02 17.58 1.62
CA PHE A 394 8.06 16.12 1.49
C PHE A 394 7.53 15.44 2.76
N GLU A 395 8.01 15.83 3.95
CA GLU A 395 7.57 15.27 5.23
C GLU A 395 6.07 15.50 5.49
N LYS A 396 5.54 16.69 5.17
CA LYS A 396 4.10 17.00 5.30
C LYS A 396 3.25 16.21 4.31
N PHE A 397 3.76 16.00 3.10
CA PHE A 397 3.12 15.17 2.08
C PHE A 397 3.11 13.69 2.52
N ASP A 398 4.28 13.15 2.89
CA ASP A 398 4.48 11.75 3.34
C ASP A 398 3.54 11.37 4.49
N ARG A 399 3.40 12.23 5.51
CA ARG A 399 2.46 12.03 6.63
C ARG A 399 0.99 11.89 6.21
N GLY A 400 0.62 12.43 5.05
CA GLY A 400 -0.76 12.41 4.57
C GLY A 400 -1.04 11.37 3.48
N VAL A 401 -0.03 10.61 3.03
CA VAL A 401 -0.19 9.65 1.92
C VAL A 401 -1.27 8.62 2.20
N VAL A 402 -1.35 8.08 3.41
CA VAL A 402 -2.40 7.11 3.79
C VAL A 402 -3.80 7.67 3.56
N ASN A 403 -4.02 8.92 3.98
CA ASN A 403 -5.31 9.57 3.85
C ASN A 403 -5.62 9.90 2.37
N LEU A 404 -4.63 10.29 1.57
CA LEU A 404 -4.79 10.46 0.13
C LEU A 404 -5.16 9.13 -0.56
N ALA A 405 -4.47 8.05 -0.20
CA ALA A 405 -4.64 6.72 -0.80
C ALA A 405 -6.05 6.13 -0.57
N ILE A 406 -6.64 6.39 0.61
CA ILE A 406 -8.02 5.98 0.91
C ILE A 406 -9.07 7.00 0.42
N ASN A 407 -8.65 8.00 -0.36
CA ASN A 407 -9.48 9.08 -0.88
C ASN A 407 -10.24 9.83 0.25
N PHE A 408 -9.57 10.09 1.37
CA PHE A 408 -10.13 10.88 2.46
C PHE A 408 -10.47 12.31 1.96
N PRO A 409 -11.51 12.99 2.47
CA PRO A 409 -11.92 14.27 1.89
C PRO A 409 -10.84 15.35 1.99
N LEU A 410 -10.42 15.88 0.83
CA LEU A 410 -9.29 16.82 0.71
C LEU A 410 -9.44 18.10 1.55
N ILE A 411 -10.67 18.51 1.85
CA ILE A 411 -10.95 19.70 2.68
C ILE A 411 -10.35 19.61 4.09
N PHE A 412 -10.17 18.38 4.60
CA PHE A 412 -9.55 18.12 5.91
C PHE A 412 -8.04 17.90 5.82
N MET A 413 -7.46 17.96 4.62
CA MET A 413 -6.05 17.64 4.34
C MET A 413 -5.28 18.82 3.76
N ARG A 414 -5.67 20.06 4.09
CA ARG A 414 -5.08 21.28 3.52
C ARG A 414 -3.56 21.33 3.58
N GLN A 415 -2.96 20.88 4.69
CA GLN A 415 -1.51 20.86 4.85
C GLN A 415 -0.84 19.88 3.87
N THR A 416 -1.40 18.67 3.74
CA THR A 416 -0.90 17.64 2.83
C THR A 416 -1.09 18.05 1.37
N THR A 417 -2.24 18.61 1.00
CA THR A 417 -2.51 19.04 -0.38
C THR A 417 -1.65 20.25 -0.76
N ALA A 418 -1.45 21.22 0.14
CA ALA A 418 -0.54 22.34 -0.10
C ALA A 418 0.92 21.86 -0.25
N ALA A 419 1.35 20.92 0.59
CA ALA A 419 2.68 20.31 0.50
C ALA A 419 2.87 19.56 -0.83
N ARG A 420 1.86 18.79 -1.27
CA ARG A 420 1.85 18.14 -2.59
C ARG A 420 1.98 19.16 -3.71
N SER A 421 1.20 20.25 -3.68
CA SER A 421 1.30 21.32 -4.68
C SER A 421 2.67 21.99 -4.70
N GLN A 422 3.30 22.18 -3.55
CA GLN A 422 4.66 22.73 -3.47
C GLN A 422 5.68 21.78 -4.13
N LEU A 423 5.62 20.48 -3.83
CA LEU A 423 6.51 19.47 -4.42
C LEU A 423 6.36 19.43 -5.94
N LEU A 424 5.11 19.35 -6.41
CA LEU A 424 4.81 19.29 -7.85
C LEU A 424 5.23 20.58 -8.55
N GLY A 425 5.02 21.75 -7.94
CA GLY A 425 5.49 23.02 -8.50
C GLY A 425 7.02 23.11 -8.62
N GLN A 426 7.78 22.53 -7.69
CA GLN A 426 9.25 22.50 -7.77
C GLN A 426 9.75 21.50 -8.82
N LEU A 427 9.12 20.32 -8.90
CA LEU A 427 9.42 19.34 -9.93
C LEU A 427 9.06 19.87 -11.33
N THR A 428 7.93 20.56 -11.50
CA THR A 428 7.56 21.20 -12.77
C THR A 428 8.62 22.22 -13.19
N LYS A 429 9.07 23.10 -12.29
CA LYS A 429 10.16 24.06 -12.57
C LYS A 429 11.48 23.37 -12.91
N TYR A 430 11.75 22.22 -12.33
CA TYR A 430 12.92 21.42 -12.68
C TYR A 430 12.83 20.93 -14.13
N PHE A 431 11.69 20.38 -14.56
CA PHE A 431 11.52 19.88 -15.92
C PHE A 431 11.40 20.99 -16.97
N GLU A 432 10.84 22.16 -16.63
CA GLU A 432 10.83 23.35 -17.51
C GLU A 432 12.24 23.82 -17.89
N ARG A 433 13.24 23.59 -17.01
CA ARG A 433 14.64 23.92 -17.27
C ARG A 433 15.39 22.82 -18.03
N GLY A 434 14.75 21.68 -18.26
CA GLY A 434 15.36 20.46 -18.77
C GLY A 434 16.09 19.65 -17.68
N ALA A 435 16.03 18.32 -17.79
CA ALA A 435 16.80 17.43 -16.93
C ALA A 435 18.29 17.76 -17.03
N ARG A 436 18.99 17.68 -15.89
CA ARG A 436 20.40 18.02 -15.81
C ARG A 436 21.27 16.96 -16.48
N GLU A 437 22.44 17.38 -16.97
CA GLU A 437 23.43 16.48 -17.54
C GLU A 437 23.92 15.44 -16.51
N ASP A 438 24.01 15.83 -15.23
CA ASP A 438 24.41 14.94 -14.13
C ASP A 438 23.24 14.16 -13.50
N ALA A 439 22.02 14.26 -14.04
CA ALA A 439 20.92 13.40 -13.62
C ALA A 439 21.14 11.95 -14.07
N SER A 440 20.52 11.01 -13.34
CA SER A 440 20.60 9.58 -13.67
C SER A 440 20.09 9.28 -15.08
N GLN A 441 20.66 8.23 -15.69
CA GLN A 441 20.17 7.74 -16.99
C GLN A 441 18.69 7.32 -16.92
N GLN A 442 18.28 6.73 -15.80
CA GLN A 442 16.87 6.39 -15.54
C GLN A 442 15.94 7.60 -15.68
N LEU A 443 16.31 8.75 -15.12
CA LEU A 443 15.51 9.96 -15.23
C LEU A 443 15.53 10.52 -16.66
N LYS A 444 16.67 10.48 -17.35
CA LYS A 444 16.80 10.96 -18.73
C LYS A 444 15.92 10.17 -19.69
N ASP A 445 16.00 8.84 -19.63
CA ASP A 445 15.15 7.94 -20.43
C ASP A 445 13.66 8.18 -20.17
N PHE A 446 13.29 8.39 -18.90
CA PHE A 446 11.93 8.75 -18.52
C PHE A 446 11.50 10.08 -19.17
N VAL A 447 12.33 11.11 -19.11
CA VAL A 447 12.03 12.43 -19.69
C VAL A 447 11.89 12.33 -21.21
N ASP A 448 12.71 11.53 -21.88
CA ASP A 448 12.62 11.33 -23.33
C ASP A 448 11.34 10.59 -23.72
N LEU A 449 10.94 9.56 -22.96
CA LEU A 449 9.65 8.89 -23.13
C LEU A 449 8.48 9.85 -22.90
N ALA A 450 8.54 10.68 -21.85
CA ALA A 450 7.50 11.66 -21.54
C ALA A 450 7.33 12.68 -22.68
N LYS A 451 8.44 13.15 -23.27
CA LYS A 451 8.42 14.02 -24.45
C LYS A 451 7.83 13.33 -25.67
N SER A 452 8.21 12.07 -25.93
CA SER A 452 7.66 11.29 -27.05
C SER A 452 6.14 11.08 -26.94
N ALA A 453 5.62 11.12 -25.71
CA ALA A 453 4.21 11.01 -25.39
C ALA A 453 3.48 12.35 -25.32
N GLU A 454 4.17 13.47 -25.61
CA GLU A 454 3.65 14.83 -25.50
C GLU A 454 3.11 15.16 -24.09
N TRP A 455 3.74 14.61 -23.05
CA TRP A 455 3.39 14.95 -21.67
C TRP A 455 3.82 16.37 -21.34
N THR A 456 3.00 17.07 -20.56
CA THR A 456 3.39 18.37 -20.00
C THR A 456 4.48 18.17 -18.93
N GLU A 457 5.20 19.23 -18.58
CA GLU A 457 6.14 19.25 -17.47
C GLU A 457 5.43 18.97 -16.14
N ARG A 458 4.14 19.34 -16.04
CA ARG A 458 3.29 19.04 -14.88
C ARG A 458 2.97 17.55 -14.78
N ASP A 459 2.68 16.89 -15.89
CA ASP A 459 2.46 15.43 -15.93
C ASP A 459 3.74 14.67 -15.60
N THR A 460 4.86 15.11 -16.21
CA THR A 460 6.21 14.60 -15.93
C THR A 460 6.56 14.74 -14.45
N ALA A 461 6.22 15.87 -13.83
CA ALA A 461 6.37 16.11 -12.40
C ALA A 461 5.51 15.19 -11.52
N SER A 462 4.28 14.88 -11.91
CA SER A 462 3.42 13.92 -11.17
C SER A 462 4.06 12.53 -11.14
N PHE A 463 4.55 12.04 -12.28
CA PHE A 463 5.21 10.73 -12.32
C PHE A 463 6.55 10.75 -11.57
N ALA A 464 7.34 11.82 -11.72
CA ALA A 464 8.59 11.98 -10.97
C ALA A 464 8.37 12.02 -9.45
N LEU A 465 7.27 12.62 -8.97
CA LEU A 465 6.89 12.53 -7.55
C LEU A 465 6.55 11.09 -7.15
N GLY A 466 5.91 10.33 -8.05
CA GLY A 466 5.66 8.90 -7.90
C GLY A 466 6.91 8.01 -7.91
N MET A 467 8.02 8.48 -8.49
CA MET A 467 9.35 7.85 -8.36
C MET A 467 10.07 8.30 -7.09
N MET A 468 10.00 9.59 -6.76
CA MET A 468 10.68 10.19 -5.63
C MET A 468 10.12 9.70 -4.29
N TRP A 469 8.80 9.58 -4.14
CA TRP A 469 8.21 9.14 -2.87
C TRP A 469 8.67 7.73 -2.43
N PRO A 470 8.56 6.65 -3.24
CA PRO A 470 9.00 5.33 -2.81
C PRO A 470 10.52 5.24 -2.56
N LEU A 471 11.32 6.05 -3.27
CA LEU A 471 12.77 6.17 -3.05
C LEU A 471 13.08 6.72 -1.65
N LEU A 472 12.37 7.77 -1.22
CA LEU A 472 12.68 8.52 0.01
C LEU A 472 11.92 8.05 1.26
N ALA A 473 10.80 7.34 1.09
CA ALA A 473 9.89 7.03 2.18
C ALA A 473 10.27 5.78 3.00
N ASN A 474 11.18 4.92 2.54
CA ASN A 474 11.44 3.64 3.22
C ASN A 474 12.89 3.47 3.66
N ALA A 475 13.84 3.37 2.72
CA ALA A 475 15.23 3.07 3.05
C ALA A 475 15.87 4.01 4.09
N PRO A 476 15.66 5.34 4.05
CA PRO A 476 16.14 6.25 5.11
C PRO A 476 15.62 5.90 6.52
N TRP A 477 14.37 5.43 6.63
CA TRP A 477 13.78 5.06 7.92
C TRP A 477 14.20 3.66 8.37
N ALA A 478 14.59 2.77 7.46
CA ALA A 478 15.25 1.52 7.83
C ALA A 478 16.60 1.78 8.50
N VAL A 479 17.41 2.70 7.95
CA VAL A 479 18.65 3.17 8.60
C VAL A 479 18.36 3.73 10.00
N TRP A 480 17.36 4.61 10.11
CA TRP A 480 16.99 5.23 11.39
C TRP A 480 16.61 4.17 12.45
N TRP A 481 15.73 3.22 12.11
CA TRP A 481 15.31 2.17 13.06
C TRP A 481 16.45 1.23 13.44
N LEU A 482 17.31 0.86 12.48
CA LEU A 482 18.46 0.01 12.75
C LEU A 482 19.37 0.67 13.80
N LEU A 483 19.68 1.96 13.61
CA LEU A 483 20.50 2.71 14.56
C LEU A 483 19.82 2.79 15.93
N VAL A 484 18.53 3.11 16.00
CA VAL A 484 17.78 3.16 17.27
C VAL A 484 17.82 1.83 18.01
N TYR A 485 17.54 0.72 17.33
CA TYR A 485 17.56 -0.60 17.98
C TYR A 485 18.95 -0.96 18.47
N HIS A 486 20.00 -0.72 17.68
CA HIS A 486 21.36 -0.98 18.10
C HIS A 486 21.79 -0.13 19.29
N LEU A 487 21.50 1.17 19.26
CA LEU A 487 21.85 2.10 20.34
C LEU A 487 21.22 1.76 21.69
N HIS A 488 20.09 1.04 21.70
CA HIS A 488 19.42 0.58 22.93
C HIS A 488 19.86 -0.83 23.39
N ARG A 489 20.88 -1.43 22.77
CA ARG A 489 21.43 -2.74 23.16
C ARG A 489 22.75 -2.60 23.92
N ALA A 490 23.05 -3.60 24.75
CA ALA A 490 24.28 -3.64 25.56
C ALA A 490 25.58 -3.53 24.73
N ARG A 491 25.65 -4.20 23.56
CA ARG A 491 26.80 -4.10 22.64
C ARG A 491 26.71 -2.94 21.65
N GLY A 492 25.61 -2.18 21.66
CA GLY A 492 25.47 -1.03 20.77
C GLY A 492 25.67 -1.36 19.28
N LEU A 493 26.46 -0.50 18.65
CA LEU A 493 26.92 -0.62 17.26
C LEU A 493 28.22 -1.42 17.10
N GLU A 494 28.86 -1.86 18.20
CA GLU A 494 30.19 -2.50 18.20
C GLU A 494 30.33 -3.62 17.14
N PRO A 495 29.37 -4.57 16.97
CA PRO A 495 29.54 -5.63 15.98
C PRO A 495 29.45 -5.13 14.52
N ILE A 496 28.66 -4.08 14.26
CA ILE A 496 28.59 -3.47 12.91
C ILE A 496 29.89 -2.71 12.64
N LEU A 497 30.43 -2.02 13.65
CA LEU A 497 31.68 -1.28 13.52
C LEU A 497 32.86 -2.18 13.18
N GLU A 498 32.89 -3.40 13.71
CA GLU A 498 33.92 -4.39 13.36
C GLU A 498 33.83 -4.79 11.87
N GLU A 499 32.64 -5.06 11.34
CA GLU A 499 32.46 -5.34 9.89
C GLU A 499 32.82 -4.12 9.03
N VAL A 500 32.38 -2.92 9.43
CA VAL A 500 32.71 -1.68 8.72
C VAL A 500 34.23 -1.47 8.68
N LYS A 501 34.93 -1.74 9.78
CA LYS A 501 36.39 -1.65 9.84
C LYS A 501 37.06 -2.63 8.88
N GLN A 502 36.58 -3.88 8.81
CA GLN A 502 37.09 -4.89 7.89
C GLN A 502 36.85 -4.49 6.42
N VAL A 503 35.66 -3.97 6.11
CA VAL A 503 35.34 -3.42 4.78
C VAL A 503 36.32 -2.31 4.40
N VAL A 504 36.53 -1.32 5.28
CA VAL A 504 37.44 -0.20 5.01
C VAL A 504 38.89 -0.70 4.84
N GLN A 505 39.34 -1.64 5.66
CA GLN A 505 40.69 -2.22 5.57
C GLN A 505 40.91 -3.06 4.32
N SER A 506 39.87 -3.68 3.78
CA SER A 506 39.96 -4.49 2.56
C SER A 506 40.30 -3.65 1.31
N GLY A 507 39.97 -2.36 1.32
CA GLY A 507 40.12 -1.47 0.17
C GLY A 507 39.25 -1.84 -1.05
N ARG A 508 38.32 -2.79 -0.91
CA ARG A 508 37.38 -3.19 -1.97
C ARG A 508 36.47 -2.02 -2.37
N ASP A 509 36.04 -2.02 -3.63
CA ASP A 509 35.01 -1.08 -4.07
C ASP A 509 33.72 -1.31 -3.28
N LEU A 510 33.18 -0.22 -2.72
CA LEU A 510 31.96 -0.26 -1.92
C LEU A 510 30.76 -0.71 -2.75
N VAL A 511 30.74 -0.46 -4.07
CA VAL A 511 29.68 -0.95 -4.97
C VAL A 511 29.63 -2.49 -4.98
N GLU A 512 30.79 -3.15 -4.95
CA GLU A 512 30.88 -4.60 -4.88
C GLU A 512 30.54 -5.10 -3.47
N VAL A 513 31.07 -4.45 -2.44
CA VAL A 513 30.85 -4.85 -1.03
C VAL A 513 29.37 -4.84 -0.66
N VAL A 514 28.59 -3.85 -1.08
CA VAL A 514 27.17 -3.80 -0.69
C VAL A 514 26.32 -4.88 -1.35
N ARG A 515 26.77 -5.44 -2.48
CA ARG A 515 26.13 -6.56 -3.17
C ARG A 515 26.56 -7.92 -2.60
N ASP A 516 27.76 -7.98 -2.03
CA ASP A 516 28.32 -9.18 -1.42
C ASP A 516 27.79 -9.36 0.02
N SER A 517 26.88 -10.30 0.21
CA SER A 517 26.31 -10.59 1.53
C SER A 517 27.33 -11.25 2.49
N SER A 518 28.42 -11.80 1.97
CA SER A 518 29.50 -12.39 2.79
C SER A 518 30.41 -11.32 3.40
N ALA A 519 30.42 -10.11 2.85
CA ALA A 519 31.25 -9.01 3.32
C ALA A 519 30.72 -8.36 4.61
N THR A 520 29.41 -8.42 4.86
CA THR A 520 28.77 -7.77 6.02
C THR A 520 27.61 -8.61 6.60
N PRO A 521 27.84 -9.87 6.99
CA PRO A 521 26.77 -10.81 7.34
C PRO A 521 25.95 -10.39 8.57
N TYR A 522 26.55 -9.73 9.56
CA TYR A 522 25.84 -9.21 10.73
C TYR A 522 25.01 -7.97 10.38
N LEU A 523 25.56 -7.06 9.57
CA LEU A 523 24.80 -5.91 9.07
C LEU A 523 23.59 -6.36 8.24
N ASP A 524 23.77 -7.33 7.35
CA ASP A 524 22.68 -7.87 6.51
C ASP A 524 21.58 -8.52 7.37
N ALA A 525 21.98 -9.32 8.37
CA ALA A 525 21.03 -9.91 9.30
C ALA A 525 20.29 -8.86 10.14
N SER A 526 20.99 -7.79 10.55
CA SER A 526 20.41 -6.67 11.28
C SER A 526 19.44 -5.84 10.45
N ILE A 527 19.73 -5.61 9.16
CA ILE A 527 18.82 -4.94 8.23
C ILE A 527 17.53 -5.75 8.10
N ASN A 528 17.63 -7.06 7.90
CA ASN A 528 16.45 -7.93 7.80
C ASN A 528 15.63 -7.94 9.09
N GLU A 529 16.27 -8.01 10.26
CA GLU A 529 15.57 -7.94 11.55
C GLU A 529 14.90 -6.57 11.76
N THR A 530 15.56 -5.50 11.34
CA THR A 530 14.99 -4.14 11.39
C THR A 530 13.74 -4.06 10.53
N ILE A 531 13.77 -4.58 9.30
CA ILE A 531 12.61 -4.59 8.40
C ILE A 531 11.49 -5.46 8.97
N ARG A 532 11.80 -6.65 9.51
CA ARG A 532 10.82 -7.54 10.15
C ARG A 532 10.04 -6.82 11.25
N ILE A 533 10.75 -6.11 12.14
CA ILE A 533 10.13 -5.48 13.32
C ILE A 533 9.49 -4.13 12.98
N ALA A 534 10.13 -3.29 12.15
CA ALA A 534 9.76 -1.89 11.97
C ALA A 534 9.03 -1.59 10.67
N SER A 535 8.68 -2.60 9.86
CA SER A 535 7.82 -2.42 8.69
C SER A 535 6.37 -2.84 8.95
N ASP A 536 5.47 -2.22 8.20
CA ASP A 536 4.07 -2.62 8.03
C ASP A 536 3.64 -2.32 6.59
N SER A 537 3.73 -3.33 5.73
CA SER A 537 3.38 -3.23 4.31
C SER A 537 2.09 -4.00 4.03
N PHE A 538 1.19 -3.37 3.28
CA PHE A 538 -0.03 -4.02 2.78
C PHE A 538 0.12 -4.37 1.30
N SER A 539 -0.10 -5.64 0.97
CA SER A 539 -0.33 -6.06 -0.40
C SER A 539 -1.83 -6.08 -0.65
N VAL A 540 -2.33 -5.06 -1.35
CA VAL A 540 -3.76 -4.90 -1.59
C VAL A 540 -4.17 -5.62 -2.87
N ARG A 541 -5.28 -6.37 -2.80
CA ARG A 541 -5.88 -7.09 -3.91
C ARG A 541 -7.38 -6.86 -3.96
N TRP A 542 -7.94 -7.02 -5.15
CA TRP A 542 -9.37 -6.96 -5.41
C TRP A 542 -9.80 -8.25 -6.10
N VAL A 543 -10.97 -8.75 -5.72
CA VAL A 543 -11.61 -9.85 -6.43
C VAL A 543 -12.41 -9.27 -7.60
N PRO A 544 -12.06 -9.55 -8.86
CA PRO A 544 -12.83 -9.06 -10.00
C PRO A 544 -14.29 -9.56 -9.96
N PRO A 545 -15.23 -8.84 -10.60
CA PRO A 545 -16.59 -9.34 -10.75
C PRO A 545 -16.61 -10.70 -11.44
N SER A 546 -17.19 -11.70 -10.77
CA SER A 546 -17.29 -13.08 -11.27
C SER A 546 -18.62 -13.69 -10.83
N PRO A 547 -19.25 -14.57 -11.65
CA PRO A 547 -20.43 -15.32 -11.26
C PRO A 547 -20.14 -16.35 -10.16
N THR A 548 -18.88 -16.76 -9.98
CA THR A 548 -18.45 -17.71 -8.95
C THR A 548 -17.58 -17.00 -7.90
N PRO A 549 -17.75 -17.32 -6.60
CA PRO A 549 -16.87 -16.79 -5.56
C PRO A 549 -15.42 -17.25 -5.76
N ALA A 550 -14.48 -16.32 -5.58
CA ALA A 550 -13.06 -16.64 -5.48
C ALA A 550 -12.79 -17.45 -4.20
N ARG A 551 -11.92 -18.45 -4.28
CA ARG A 551 -11.56 -19.31 -3.15
C ARG A 551 -10.12 -19.03 -2.73
N LEU A 552 -9.92 -18.94 -1.42
CA LEU A 552 -8.58 -18.93 -0.83
C LEU A 552 -8.57 -19.85 0.39
N GLY A 553 -7.88 -20.98 0.28
CA GLY A 553 -7.99 -22.07 1.24
C GLY A 553 -9.45 -22.49 1.43
N THR A 554 -9.95 -22.39 2.67
CA THR A 554 -11.34 -22.71 3.01
C THR A 554 -12.30 -21.53 2.88
N PHE A 555 -11.81 -20.33 2.59
CA PHE A 555 -12.60 -19.10 2.57
C PHE A 555 -13.09 -18.75 1.16
N LEU A 556 -14.26 -18.11 1.09
CA LEU A 556 -14.87 -17.63 -0.15
C LEU A 556 -15.01 -16.10 -0.16
N PHE A 557 -14.67 -15.49 -1.29
CA PHE A 557 -14.73 -14.05 -1.55
C PHE A 557 -15.61 -13.78 -2.77
N LYS A 558 -16.41 -12.72 -2.73
CA LYS A 558 -17.25 -12.30 -3.86
C LYS A 558 -16.53 -11.23 -4.68
N GLY A 559 -16.97 -11.04 -5.92
CA GLY A 559 -16.56 -9.90 -6.73
C GLY A 559 -16.75 -8.56 -6.00
N GLY A 560 -15.74 -7.71 -6.05
CA GLY A 560 -15.66 -6.42 -5.36
C GLY A 560 -15.11 -6.49 -3.93
N ASP A 561 -14.85 -7.67 -3.37
CA ASP A 561 -14.16 -7.76 -2.08
C ASP A 561 -12.71 -7.27 -2.19
N GLN A 562 -12.29 -6.50 -1.19
CA GLN A 562 -10.90 -6.07 -1.04
C GLN A 562 -10.19 -6.97 -0.04
N ILE A 563 -8.99 -7.41 -0.42
CA ILE A 563 -8.11 -8.28 0.37
C ILE A 563 -6.79 -7.56 0.62
N ILE A 564 -6.24 -7.72 1.82
CA ILE A 564 -4.94 -7.19 2.23
C ILE A 564 -4.10 -8.32 2.80
N CYS A 565 -3.01 -8.67 2.11
CA CYS A 565 -1.93 -9.46 2.69
C CYS A 565 -1.14 -8.56 3.65
N LYS A 566 -1.14 -8.90 4.93
CA LYS A 566 -0.53 -8.11 6.00
C LYS A 566 0.78 -8.77 6.45
N MET A 567 1.90 -8.30 5.89
CA MET A 567 3.23 -8.87 6.13
C MET A 567 3.63 -8.83 7.60
N ARG A 568 3.35 -7.71 8.26
CA ARG A 568 3.61 -7.53 9.70
C ARG A 568 2.92 -8.58 10.57
N GLY A 569 1.76 -9.09 10.13
CA GLY A 569 1.05 -10.14 10.84
C GLY A 569 1.86 -11.43 10.90
N VAL A 570 2.50 -11.80 9.78
CA VAL A 570 3.41 -12.95 9.69
C VAL A 570 4.72 -12.66 10.41
N HIS A 571 5.32 -11.49 10.20
CA HIS A 571 6.60 -11.09 10.79
C HIS A 571 6.57 -11.05 12.31
N MET A 572 5.40 -10.86 12.89
CA MET A 572 5.25 -10.77 14.33
C MET A 572 4.53 -12.00 14.93
N ASP A 573 4.26 -13.04 14.14
CA ASP A 573 3.61 -14.27 14.61
C ASP A 573 4.59 -15.08 15.48
N PRO A 574 4.27 -15.37 16.76
CA PRO A 574 5.13 -16.16 17.64
C PRO A 574 5.28 -17.63 17.21
N ASN A 575 4.40 -18.14 16.33
CA ASN A 575 4.55 -19.46 15.74
C ASN A 575 5.59 -19.49 14.60
N VAL A 576 5.90 -18.32 14.02
CA VAL A 576 6.90 -18.15 12.96
C VAL A 576 8.23 -17.70 13.54
N TYR A 577 8.22 -16.69 14.42
CA TYR A 577 9.41 -16.09 15.02
C TYR A 577 9.35 -16.17 16.54
N ALA A 578 10.37 -16.77 17.17
CA ALA A 578 10.47 -16.78 18.63
C ALA A 578 10.70 -15.35 19.17
N GLN A 579 9.92 -14.96 20.18
CA GLN A 579 9.91 -13.60 20.78
C GLN A 579 9.87 -12.52 19.69
N PRO A 580 8.80 -12.47 18.88
CA PRO A 580 8.74 -11.65 17.67
C PRO A 580 8.90 -10.15 17.95
N GLU A 581 8.55 -9.69 19.15
CA GLU A 581 8.69 -8.31 19.59
C GLU A 581 10.13 -7.92 19.97
N VAL A 582 11.02 -8.89 20.19
CA VAL A 582 12.40 -8.67 20.59
C VAL A 582 13.28 -8.55 19.35
N PHE A 583 14.03 -7.44 19.28
CA PHE A 583 15.02 -7.21 18.24
C PHE A 583 16.28 -8.06 18.46
N GLU A 584 16.45 -9.06 17.60
CA GLU A 584 17.62 -9.95 17.56
C GLU A 584 18.39 -9.80 16.23
N PRO A 585 19.46 -9.00 16.16
CA PRO A 585 20.24 -8.77 14.94
C PRO A 585 20.79 -10.01 14.27
N ARG A 586 20.97 -11.10 15.02
CA ARG A 586 21.51 -12.35 14.46
C ARG A 586 20.42 -13.29 13.98
N ARG A 587 19.14 -12.89 14.04
CA ARG A 587 18.00 -13.75 13.68
C ARG A 587 18.16 -14.33 12.28
N PHE A 588 18.59 -13.50 11.33
CA PHE A 588 18.80 -13.88 9.93
C PHE A 588 20.24 -14.32 9.63
N ALA A 589 21.12 -14.47 10.64
CA ALA A 589 22.51 -14.82 10.41
C ALA A 589 22.70 -16.32 10.14
N GLY A 590 23.56 -16.64 9.17
CA GLY A 590 23.99 -18.02 8.87
C GLY A 590 22.88 -18.96 8.38
N GLY A 591 21.80 -18.41 7.79
CA GLY A 591 20.69 -19.20 7.24
C GLY A 591 19.91 -20.02 8.27
N LYS A 592 20.03 -19.69 9.56
CA LYS A 592 19.47 -20.50 10.67
C LYS A 592 17.96 -20.45 10.80
N GLU A 593 17.31 -19.41 10.28
CA GLU A 593 15.85 -19.40 10.18
C GLU A 593 15.42 -19.93 8.81
N ASP A 594 14.50 -20.89 8.82
CA ASP A 594 13.73 -21.32 7.66
C ASP A 594 12.76 -20.19 7.26
N VAL A 595 13.32 -19.16 6.64
CA VAL A 595 12.64 -17.94 6.18
C VAL A 595 11.92 -18.15 4.84
N ARG A 596 12.03 -19.34 4.21
CA ARG A 596 11.44 -19.61 2.90
C ARG A 596 9.94 -19.38 2.96
N GLY A 597 9.48 -18.40 2.20
CA GLY A 597 8.09 -17.98 2.14
C GLY A 597 7.54 -17.27 3.39
N ARG A 598 8.27 -17.21 4.51
CA ARG A 598 7.79 -16.64 5.80
C ARG A 598 8.28 -15.22 6.08
N PHE A 599 9.27 -14.75 5.31
CA PHE A 599 9.80 -13.40 5.39
C PHE A 599 9.43 -12.61 4.13
N PHE A 600 8.86 -11.41 4.32
CA PHE A 600 8.28 -10.57 3.26
C PHE A 600 8.78 -9.12 3.36
N PRO A 601 10.09 -8.86 3.28
CA PRO A 601 10.66 -7.54 3.50
C PRO A 601 10.19 -6.51 2.47
N PHE A 602 9.86 -6.98 1.26
CA PHE A 602 9.55 -6.17 0.09
C PHE A 602 8.21 -6.53 -0.57
N GLY A 603 7.35 -7.29 0.13
CA GLY A 603 6.17 -7.91 -0.46
C GLY A 603 6.51 -9.17 -1.28
N GLY A 604 5.65 -9.53 -2.22
CA GLY A 604 5.83 -10.68 -3.11
C GLY A 604 4.85 -10.68 -4.30
N GLY A 605 5.08 -11.61 -5.22
CA GLY A 605 4.36 -11.71 -6.50
C GLY A 605 4.32 -10.40 -7.27
N PHE A 606 3.17 -10.09 -7.88
CA PHE A 606 2.91 -8.84 -8.62
C PHE A 606 3.21 -7.54 -7.85
N SER A 607 3.28 -7.57 -6.52
CA SER A 607 3.51 -6.37 -5.69
C SER A 607 4.83 -6.40 -4.93
N ILE A 608 5.81 -7.15 -5.45
CA ILE A 608 7.17 -7.05 -4.95
C ILE A 608 7.77 -5.67 -5.27
N CYS A 609 8.55 -5.10 -4.35
CA CYS A 609 9.21 -3.82 -4.55
C CYS A 609 10.24 -3.93 -5.69
N GLU A 610 10.07 -3.11 -6.73
CA GLU A 610 10.99 -3.10 -7.87
C GLU A 610 12.34 -2.47 -7.51
N GLY A 611 12.37 -1.62 -6.47
CA GLY A 611 13.58 -0.92 -6.01
C GLY A 611 14.37 -1.63 -4.92
N ARG A 612 14.06 -2.90 -4.57
CA ARG A 612 14.63 -3.55 -3.38
C ARG A 612 16.15 -3.76 -3.42
N HIS A 613 16.71 -4.05 -4.59
CA HIS A 613 18.17 -4.17 -4.75
C HIS A 613 18.87 -2.83 -4.52
N LEU A 614 18.27 -1.75 -5.03
CA LEU A 614 18.75 -0.39 -4.80
C LEU A 614 18.63 -0.04 -3.31
N ALA A 615 17.46 -0.27 -2.70
CA ALA A 615 17.20 0.05 -1.30
C ALA A 615 18.19 -0.65 -0.34
N LEU A 616 18.41 -1.97 -0.49
CA LEU A 616 19.38 -2.70 0.32
C LEU A 616 20.80 -2.16 0.15
N SER A 617 21.21 -1.92 -1.10
CA SER A 617 22.53 -1.36 -1.41
C SER A 617 22.71 0.03 -0.79
N GLN A 618 21.68 0.88 -0.85
CA GLN A 618 21.69 2.23 -0.28
C GLN A 618 21.75 2.21 1.25
N ILE A 619 20.96 1.36 1.92
CA ILE A 619 20.99 1.20 3.38
C ILE A 619 22.40 0.78 3.84
N LYS A 620 22.97 -0.26 3.20
CA LYS A 620 24.32 -0.76 3.52
C LYS A 620 25.38 0.32 3.25
N ALA A 621 25.39 0.91 2.06
CA ALA A 621 26.35 1.94 1.68
C ALA A 621 26.32 3.12 2.66
N PHE A 622 25.12 3.61 2.99
CA PHE A 622 24.95 4.73 3.90
C PHE A 622 25.51 4.42 5.29
N LEU A 623 25.15 3.26 5.86
CA LEU A 623 25.62 2.83 7.18
C LEU A 623 27.14 2.65 7.20
N ILE A 624 27.72 2.00 6.18
CA ILE A 624 29.18 1.80 6.07
C ILE A 624 29.90 3.16 5.99
N ILE A 625 29.46 4.07 5.12
CA ILE A 625 30.08 5.39 4.97
C ILE A 625 29.98 6.18 6.28
N PHE A 626 28.78 6.32 6.83
CA PHE A 626 28.56 7.09 8.04
C PHE A 626 29.33 6.54 9.25
N LEU A 627 29.25 5.23 9.50
CA LEU A 627 29.90 4.59 10.65
C LEU A 627 31.42 4.47 10.50
N SER A 628 31.95 4.56 9.27
CA SER A 628 33.40 4.68 9.04
C SER A 628 33.96 6.04 9.45
N GLU A 629 33.14 7.09 9.46
CA GLU A 629 33.57 8.45 9.80
C GLU A 629 33.18 8.89 11.22
N PHE A 630 32.13 8.31 11.80
CA PHE A 630 31.57 8.77 13.08
C PHE A 630 31.32 7.65 14.08
N ASP A 631 31.59 7.95 15.35
CA ASP A 631 30.97 7.30 16.51
C ASP A 631 29.61 7.92 16.78
N LEU A 632 28.65 7.10 17.19
CA LEU A 632 27.26 7.49 17.46
C LEU A 632 26.84 6.97 18.85
N SER A 633 26.23 7.84 19.66
CA SER A 633 25.73 7.50 21.00
C SER A 633 24.43 8.25 21.31
N LEU A 634 23.60 7.67 22.19
CA LEU A 634 22.39 8.34 22.68
C LEU A 634 22.74 9.47 23.64
N VAL A 635 21.92 10.51 23.66
CA VAL A 635 21.91 11.47 24.77
C VAL A 635 21.19 10.83 25.96
N ASP A 636 21.65 11.06 27.20
CA ASP A 636 21.17 10.39 28.42
C ASP A 636 19.64 10.45 28.64
N SER A 637 18.97 11.46 28.08
CA SER A 637 17.50 11.62 28.12
C SER A 637 16.74 10.61 27.25
N GLN A 638 17.41 9.93 26.30
CA GLN A 638 16.84 9.01 25.32
C GLN A 638 17.04 7.56 25.74
N SER A 639 16.37 7.15 26.83
CA SER A 639 16.49 5.79 27.39
C SER A 639 15.51 4.76 26.82
N MET A 640 14.52 5.20 26.05
CA MET A 640 13.45 4.33 25.53
C MET A 640 13.36 4.39 24.01
N ILE A 641 13.13 3.22 23.41
CA ILE A 641 12.83 3.08 21.99
C ILE A 641 11.50 3.80 21.69
N PRO A 642 11.45 4.70 20.69
CA PRO A 642 10.23 5.38 20.29
C PRO A 642 9.12 4.42 19.84
N LYS A 643 7.88 4.80 20.11
CA LYS A 643 6.71 4.01 19.69
C LYS A 643 6.48 4.15 18.20
N PHE A 644 5.86 3.14 17.61
CA PHE A 644 5.38 3.19 16.22
C PHE A 644 4.20 4.15 16.05
N SER A 645 4.27 5.03 15.06
CA SER A 645 3.16 5.90 14.68
C SER A 645 2.01 5.08 14.10
N PRO A 646 0.74 5.41 14.43
CA PRO A 646 -0.41 4.82 13.76
C PRO A 646 -0.67 5.44 12.37
N SER A 647 -0.02 6.55 12.02
CA SER A 647 -0.41 7.37 10.86
C SER A 647 -0.01 6.82 9.50
N ASN A 648 1.03 5.99 9.41
CA ASN A 648 1.59 5.49 8.14
C ASN A 648 1.55 3.97 7.99
N ARG A 649 0.64 3.31 8.70
CA ARG A 649 0.52 1.85 8.70
C ARG A 649 0.05 1.33 7.34
N GLY A 650 0.67 0.24 6.88
CA GLY A 650 0.42 -0.37 5.57
C GLY A 650 1.29 0.17 4.43
N PHE A 651 2.16 1.16 4.69
CA PHE A 651 2.96 1.87 3.67
C PHE A 651 4.48 1.66 3.80
N GLY A 652 4.93 0.60 4.47
CA GLY A 652 6.35 0.24 4.58
C GLY A 652 6.94 0.55 5.94
N MET A 653 8.09 1.23 5.99
CA MET A 653 8.79 1.51 7.25
C MET A 653 7.95 2.45 8.12
N ILE A 654 7.58 2.00 9.31
CA ILE A 654 6.70 2.74 10.22
C ILE A 654 7.44 3.98 10.74
N ARG A 655 6.80 5.14 10.84
CA ARG A 655 7.44 6.33 11.46
C ARG A 655 7.45 6.20 12.98
N PRO A 656 8.47 6.75 13.68
CA PRO A 656 8.42 6.88 15.13
C PRO A 656 7.42 7.95 15.57
N VAL A 657 6.95 7.84 16.80
CA VAL A 657 6.30 8.92 17.54
C VAL A 657 7.38 9.70 18.28
N GLY A 658 7.56 10.97 17.93
CA GLY A 658 8.66 11.79 18.44
C GLY A 658 9.95 11.57 17.65
N GLY A 659 11.05 12.15 18.14
CA GLY A 659 12.37 11.98 17.55
C GLY A 659 13.42 11.57 18.56
N VAL A 660 14.59 11.18 18.07
CA VAL A 660 15.73 10.71 18.89
C VAL A 660 16.90 11.67 18.76
N GLU A 661 17.38 12.18 19.89
CA GLU A 661 18.59 12.99 19.94
C GLU A 661 19.82 12.10 20.18
N VAL A 662 20.88 12.34 19.40
CA VAL A 662 22.13 11.57 19.44
C VAL A 662 23.33 12.50 19.46
N LYS A 663 24.47 12.00 19.94
CA LYS A 663 25.77 12.64 19.78
C LYS A 663 26.59 11.89 18.75
N ILE A 664 27.13 12.63 17.79
CA ILE A 664 28.10 12.12 16.82
C ILE A 664 29.50 12.69 17.13
N ALA A 665 30.52 11.83 17.01
CA ALA A 665 31.90 12.24 17.14
C ALA A 665 32.70 11.69 15.96
N ARG A 666 33.34 12.58 15.20
CA ARG A 666 34.20 12.19 14.08
C ARG A 666 35.34 11.30 14.60
N ARG A 667 35.51 10.12 14.00
CA ARG A 667 36.60 9.20 14.32
C ARG A 667 37.94 9.87 14.00
N LYS A 668 38.90 9.71 14.90
CA LYS A 668 40.30 10.00 14.59
C LYS A 668 40.83 8.82 13.78
N LEU A 669 41.12 9.06 12.50
CA LEU A 669 41.77 8.08 11.63
C LEU A 669 43.17 7.74 12.14
#